data_AF-A0A6J1DMC1-F1
#
_entry.id   AF-A0A6J1DMC1-F1
#
_cell.length_a   1.000
_cell.length_b   1.000
_cell.length_c   1.000
_cell.angle_alpha   90.00
_cell.angle_beta   90.00
_cell.angle_gamma   90.00
#
_symmetry.space_group_name_H-M   'P 1'
#
loop_
_entity.id
_entity.type
_entity.pdbx_description
1 polymer ?
#
loop_
_entity_poly.entity_id
_entity_poly.type
_entity_poly.pdbx_seq_one_letter_code
_entity_poly.pdbx_strand_id
1 'polypeptide(L)'
;MAQSILFNVAGSLIMKLGSLAFRELALLWGVDDELEKLKDAVSAIKAVLLDAEEQQYKSHAVKNWVSRLKDVLYDVDDLIDEFSYETLRRQVKAKDGRKPEQVCMFFSKSNPVAFGFRMGQTIKDIREKLNGINADKTQFHFSERTMDTPDDGLRKGRETYSFIPEGEVIGRDDDRKAIADLLLDTNFKEDIAVIAIVGMGGLGKTTLAQSVYNDEMIRKHFALKLWVCVSEEFDVKIIVEKILESATMKRHGPFEIDTLQSLLRKEIDGKKYLFVMDDVWNENYEKWVHLKRLLMCGATGSRILITTRSIQVAKTFDVVSLYPLENLNEDDSWLLFKKMASLKGAEEELGNSNLFKIGKEIVAKLKGVPLAIRTIWRLLCSKKSEADWLFFKNNELSRAVRQENEMQSILKISYNHLSSNLKQCFAYCALFPKNYEIRKDEVIKQWVAQGFIQPQSIKAIEDVGEDYFMELLWRSFFQDIRSNELGDIKQFKMHDLMHDLACSIDENECVLASLNARSIVKRTRHVLFEFKLNETWELPESLIEAKNLTTLYNPPFDRKKPLHKMFSNHLRLRTLVLVYSFIIELPKSTSKLKHLRYLDLSCNNYIEFLPNSITELYNLETLLLCGCTGSRTLPRDTKNLISLRHLDMCDCYALTHMPKGLGEMTSLQTMNLFVLGDTNSNGLSELNGLGNLKGSLTIRDLQFQTIGDLQKNAYYLKLKSGIKRLMLHWKDGRGKKSKIVALDDEERVLECLEPHPNLQKIEILGYHGARLCNWLSSDSLVRLVTIKLSHCSRLQQLPQFDQYPFLKHLCLESLICIEYIDNNSNIYLSSSTFFPSLEKLEISTMPNLKGWWKGETSGELAQNSVSFPTMMPCLST
;
A
#
# COMPACT_ATOMS: atom_id res chain seq x y z
N MET A 1 21.21 12.30 -19.54
CA MET A 1 21.23 12.34 -18.06
C MET A 1 21.33 10.91 -17.54
N ALA A 2 22.41 10.59 -16.84
CA ALA A 2 22.65 9.29 -16.24
C ALA A 2 21.62 8.99 -15.13
N GLN A 3 21.36 7.70 -14.90
CA GLN A 3 20.76 7.23 -13.65
C GLN A 3 21.76 7.54 -12.53
N SER A 4 21.70 8.71 -11.88
CA SER A 4 22.62 9.11 -10.80
C SER A 4 22.42 8.33 -9.48
N ILE A 5 22.12 7.04 -9.58
CA ILE A 5 21.69 6.21 -8.44
C ILE A 5 22.92 5.87 -7.59
N LEU A 6 23.99 5.38 -8.20
CA LEU A 6 25.20 4.96 -7.48
C LEU A 6 25.96 6.13 -6.90
N PHE A 7 26.00 7.28 -7.58
CA PHE A 7 26.61 8.49 -7.03
C PHE A 7 25.96 8.88 -5.68
N ASN A 8 24.64 8.82 -5.62
CA ASN A 8 23.89 9.16 -4.41
C ASN A 8 23.98 8.05 -3.34
N VAL A 9 23.95 6.77 -3.73
CA VAL A 9 24.22 5.65 -2.83
C VAL A 9 25.59 5.80 -2.18
N ALA A 10 26.65 6.05 -2.96
CA ALA A 10 27.99 6.30 -2.44
C ALA A 10 28.02 7.52 -1.51
N GLY A 11 27.31 8.60 -1.85
CA GLY A 11 27.17 9.77 -0.98
C GLY A 11 26.52 9.46 0.37
N SER A 12 25.43 8.69 0.36
CA SER A 12 24.75 8.23 1.57
C SER A 12 25.66 7.33 2.42
N LEU A 13 26.39 6.41 1.80
CA LEU A 13 27.34 5.53 2.50
C LEU A 13 28.47 6.32 3.16
N ILE A 14 29.04 7.32 2.49
CA ILE A 14 30.08 8.19 3.08
C ILE A 14 29.53 8.93 4.31
N MET A 15 28.30 9.44 4.24
CA MET A 15 27.64 10.10 5.37
C MET A 15 27.43 9.14 6.55
N LYS A 16 26.96 7.92 6.29
CA LYS A 16 26.78 6.88 7.32
C LYS A 16 28.12 6.50 7.98
N LEU A 17 29.14 6.21 7.16
CA LEU A 17 30.50 5.85 7.63
C LEU A 17 31.17 6.99 8.40
N GLY A 18 30.92 8.24 8.02
CA GLY A 18 31.47 9.43 8.68
C GLY A 18 30.67 9.91 9.90
N SER A 19 29.57 9.25 10.26
CA SER A 19 28.73 9.68 11.38
C SER A 19 29.42 9.48 12.73
N LEU A 20 29.21 10.41 13.67
CA LEU A 20 29.82 10.37 15.01
C LEU A 20 29.53 9.06 15.74
N ALA A 21 28.28 8.59 15.67
CA ALA A 21 27.87 7.32 16.26
C ALA A 21 28.67 6.13 15.69
N PHE A 22 28.96 6.15 14.39
CA PHE A 22 29.67 5.06 13.74
C PHE A 22 31.18 5.08 14.04
N ARG A 23 31.78 6.27 14.21
CA ARG A 23 33.17 6.44 14.67
C ARG A 23 33.38 5.95 16.11
N GLU A 24 32.49 6.31 17.03
CA GLU A 24 32.55 5.84 18.42
C GLU A 24 32.48 4.30 18.49
N LEU A 25 31.63 3.70 17.66
CA LEU A 25 31.52 2.25 17.53
C LEU A 25 32.77 1.60 16.92
N ALA A 26 33.33 2.22 15.87
CA ALA A 26 34.54 1.74 15.22
C ALA A 26 35.76 1.75 16.17
N LEU A 27 35.88 2.78 17.01
CA LEU A 27 36.87 2.87 18.08
C LEU A 27 36.67 1.75 19.11
N LEU A 28 35.44 1.52 19.54
CA LEU A 28 35.11 0.48 20.51
C LEU A 28 35.42 -0.93 20.00
N TRP A 29 35.39 -1.15 18.69
CA TRP A 29 35.73 -2.41 18.06
C TRP A 29 37.16 -2.50 17.49
N GLY A 30 37.95 -1.43 17.59
CA GLY A 30 39.33 -1.38 17.11
C GLY A 30 39.46 -1.42 15.58
N VAL A 31 38.50 -0.86 14.84
CA VAL A 31 38.44 -0.89 13.36
C VAL A 31 38.39 0.51 12.73
N ASP A 32 38.56 1.57 13.51
CA ASP A 32 38.45 2.97 13.08
C ASP A 32 39.36 3.32 11.89
N ASP A 33 40.65 2.96 11.98
CA ASP A 33 41.63 3.19 10.90
C ASP A 33 41.24 2.51 9.58
N GLU A 34 40.73 1.27 9.66
CA GLU A 34 40.33 0.52 8.47
C GLU A 34 39.05 1.10 7.86
N LEU A 35 38.16 1.62 8.71
CA LEU A 35 36.92 2.25 8.30
C LEU A 35 37.13 3.59 7.61
N GLU A 36 38.00 4.45 8.14
CA GLU A 36 38.33 5.74 7.52
C GLU A 36 38.96 5.51 6.14
N LYS A 37 39.87 4.52 6.02
CA LYS A 37 40.42 4.11 4.71
C LYS A 37 39.34 3.62 3.73
N LEU A 38 38.32 2.91 4.20
CA LEU A 38 37.20 2.48 3.35
C LEU A 38 36.38 3.68 2.89
N LYS A 39 36.08 4.62 3.79
CA LYS A 39 35.36 5.87 3.49
C LYS A 39 36.11 6.71 2.46
N ASP A 40 37.43 6.84 2.59
CA ASP A 40 38.27 7.54 1.62
C ASP A 40 38.21 6.88 0.24
N ALA A 41 38.27 5.55 0.18
CA ALA A 41 38.17 4.80 -1.07
C ALA A 41 36.80 4.97 -1.75
N VAL A 42 35.69 4.96 -0.99
CA VAL A 42 34.34 5.24 -1.54
C VAL A 42 34.25 6.69 -2.05
N SER A 43 34.86 7.63 -1.33
CA SER A 43 34.89 9.05 -1.71
C SER A 43 35.65 9.28 -3.02
N ALA A 44 36.80 8.62 -3.20
CA ALA A 44 37.62 8.72 -4.42
C ALA A 44 36.88 8.21 -5.66
N ILE A 45 36.07 7.16 -5.53
CA ILE A 45 35.28 6.62 -6.64
C ILE A 45 34.04 7.47 -6.91
N LYS A 46 33.40 8.02 -5.87
CA LYS A 46 32.22 8.89 -6.02
C LYS A 46 32.48 10.06 -6.97
N ALA A 47 33.68 10.63 -6.94
CA ALA A 47 34.08 11.76 -7.79
C ALA A 47 33.88 11.52 -9.31
N VAL A 48 33.90 10.25 -9.76
CA VAL A 48 33.78 9.88 -11.18
C VAL A 48 32.52 9.10 -11.52
N LEU A 49 31.68 8.80 -10.54
CA LEU A 49 30.47 7.99 -10.72
C LEU A 49 29.48 8.62 -11.70
N LEU A 50 29.30 9.94 -11.66
CA LEU A 50 28.36 10.64 -12.55
C LEU A 50 28.72 10.46 -14.04
N ASP A 51 30.01 10.53 -14.36
CA ASP A 51 30.50 10.35 -15.73
C ASP A 51 30.47 8.86 -16.13
N ALA A 52 30.84 7.95 -15.22
CA ALA A 52 30.76 6.52 -15.47
C ALA A 52 29.31 6.04 -15.71
N GLU A 53 28.33 6.52 -14.95
CA GLU A 53 26.91 6.21 -15.11
C GLU A 53 26.32 6.78 -16.42
N GLU A 54 26.93 7.82 -17.00
CA GLU A 54 26.56 8.36 -18.31
C GLU A 54 27.18 7.55 -19.45
N GLN A 55 28.44 7.13 -19.28
CA GLN A 55 29.20 6.41 -20.30
C GLN A 55 28.85 4.91 -20.40
N GLN A 56 28.26 4.30 -19.38
CA GLN A 56 27.88 2.88 -19.39
C GLN A 56 26.93 2.49 -20.53
N TYR A 57 26.14 3.43 -21.05
CA TYR A 57 25.22 3.19 -22.17
C TYR A 57 25.94 3.13 -23.53
N LYS A 58 27.22 3.51 -23.58
CA LYS A 58 28.03 3.56 -24.80
C LYS A 58 29.13 2.50 -24.82
N SER A 59 29.49 1.92 -23.67
CA SER A 59 30.58 0.96 -23.54
C SER A 59 30.21 -0.19 -22.61
N HIS A 60 30.28 -1.42 -23.13
CA HIS A 60 30.08 -2.64 -22.33
C HIS A 60 31.13 -2.80 -21.23
N ALA A 61 32.37 -2.33 -21.46
CA ALA A 61 33.41 -2.39 -20.44
C ALA A 61 33.09 -1.45 -19.26
N VAL A 62 32.61 -0.23 -19.54
CA VAL A 62 32.15 0.71 -18.50
C VAL A 62 30.90 0.16 -17.80
N LYS A 63 29.96 -0.45 -18.53
CA LYS A 63 28.79 -1.11 -17.91
C LYS A 63 29.18 -2.21 -16.93
N ASN A 64 30.14 -3.05 -17.30
CA ASN A 64 30.67 -4.10 -16.41
C ASN A 64 31.40 -3.51 -15.21
N TRP A 65 32.15 -2.43 -15.39
CA TRP A 65 32.82 -1.71 -14.30
C TRP A 65 31.83 -1.11 -13.30
N VAL A 66 30.82 -0.38 -13.80
CA VAL A 66 29.73 0.21 -12.98
C VAL A 66 28.97 -0.87 -12.21
N SER A 67 28.71 -2.01 -12.86
CA SER A 67 28.03 -3.14 -12.22
C SER A 67 28.85 -3.79 -11.10
N ARG A 68 30.17 -3.99 -11.29
CA ARG A 68 31.06 -4.47 -10.23
C ARG A 68 31.12 -3.50 -9.05
N LEU A 69 31.15 -2.20 -9.34
CA LEU A 69 31.15 -1.17 -8.30
C LEU A 69 29.85 -1.18 -7.50
N LYS A 70 28.71 -1.29 -8.19
CA LYS A 70 27.39 -1.44 -7.56
C LYS A 70 27.38 -2.60 -6.55
N ASP A 71 27.89 -3.78 -6.92
CA ASP A 71 28.00 -4.93 -6.02
C ASP A 71 28.85 -4.65 -4.77
N VAL A 72 29.98 -3.94 -4.91
CA VAL A 72 30.84 -3.58 -3.76
C VAL A 72 30.17 -2.53 -2.87
N LEU A 73 29.46 -1.55 -3.42
CA LEU A 73 28.71 -0.57 -2.62
C LEU A 73 27.61 -1.22 -1.77
N TYR A 74 26.98 -2.29 -2.28
CA TYR A 74 26.05 -3.08 -1.46
C TYR A 74 26.76 -3.88 -0.36
N ASP A 75 27.94 -4.43 -0.62
CA ASP A 75 28.75 -5.06 0.43
C ASP A 75 29.09 -4.05 1.55
N VAL A 76 29.31 -2.77 1.21
CA VAL A 76 29.50 -1.68 2.19
C VAL A 76 28.21 -1.39 2.97
N ASP A 77 27.05 -1.31 2.32
CA ASP A 77 25.77 -1.08 3.01
C ASP A 77 25.42 -2.23 3.97
N ASP A 78 25.66 -3.48 3.57
CA ASP A 78 25.45 -4.67 4.42
C ASP A 78 26.42 -4.70 5.61
N LEU A 79 27.67 -4.25 5.42
CA LEU A 79 28.61 -4.06 6.50
C LEU A 79 28.07 -3.05 7.53
N ILE A 80 27.62 -1.88 7.09
CA ILE A 80 27.06 -0.84 7.98
C ILE A 80 25.86 -1.40 8.77
N ASP A 81 24.98 -2.15 8.11
CA ASP A 81 23.83 -2.78 8.75
C ASP A 81 24.22 -3.81 9.84
N GLU A 82 25.34 -4.53 9.71
CA GLU A 82 25.83 -5.46 10.74
C GLU A 82 26.31 -4.71 12.00
N PHE A 83 26.95 -3.54 11.82
CA PHE A 83 27.32 -2.65 12.93
C PHE A 83 26.06 -2.09 13.63
N SER A 84 25.05 -1.66 12.85
CA SER A 84 23.77 -1.18 13.37
C SER A 84 23.06 -2.27 14.19
N TYR A 85 23.00 -3.50 13.68
CA TYR A 85 22.40 -4.64 14.38
C TYR A 85 23.06 -4.89 15.75
N GLU A 86 24.39 -4.96 15.79
CA GLU A 86 25.12 -5.26 17.04
C GLU A 86 24.97 -4.12 18.06
N THR A 87 24.82 -2.88 17.59
CA THR A 87 24.53 -1.72 18.43
C THR A 87 23.17 -1.85 19.13
N LEU A 88 22.11 -2.14 18.35
CA LEU A 88 20.76 -2.34 18.89
C LEU A 88 20.71 -3.52 19.85
N ARG A 89 21.37 -4.63 19.51
CA ARG A 89 21.50 -5.80 20.38
C ARG A 89 22.09 -5.46 21.75
N ARG A 90 23.16 -4.65 21.78
CA ARG A 90 23.80 -4.21 23.03
C ARG A 90 22.89 -3.30 23.84
N GLN A 91 22.16 -2.41 23.19
CA GLN A 91 21.19 -1.54 23.84
C GLN A 91 20.11 -2.35 24.56
N VAL A 92 19.56 -3.38 23.91
CA VAL A 92 18.57 -4.29 24.53
C VAL A 92 19.18 -5.01 25.73
N LYS A 93 20.38 -5.60 25.57
CA LYS A 93 21.05 -6.33 26.65
C LYS A 93 21.40 -5.46 27.86
N ALA A 94 21.71 -4.19 27.65
CA ALA A 94 21.98 -3.24 28.73
C ALA A 94 20.72 -2.91 29.54
N LYS A 95 19.55 -2.83 28.90
CA LYS A 95 18.26 -2.53 29.56
C LYS A 95 17.73 -3.68 30.42
N ASP A 96 18.00 -4.93 30.06
CA ASP A 96 17.43 -6.11 30.75
C ASP A 96 18.03 -6.41 32.14
N GLY A 97 18.97 -5.60 32.64
CA GLY A 97 19.45 -5.66 34.03
C GLY A 97 20.15 -6.96 34.46
N ARG A 98 20.22 -7.98 33.58
CA ARG A 98 21.08 -9.14 33.77
C ARG A 98 22.50 -8.61 33.76
N LYS A 99 23.18 -8.61 34.91
CA LYS A 99 24.63 -8.44 34.95
C LYS A 99 25.20 -9.33 33.84
N PRO A 100 25.97 -8.80 32.88
CA PRO A 100 26.70 -9.69 32.01
C PRO A 100 27.55 -10.50 32.98
N GLU A 101 27.31 -11.81 33.12
CA GLU A 101 28.35 -12.69 33.60
C GLU A 101 29.49 -12.43 32.63
N GLN A 102 30.45 -11.58 33.02
CA GLN A 102 31.47 -11.05 32.14
C GLN A 102 32.20 -12.20 31.42
N VAL A 103 32.23 -13.36 32.08
CA VAL A 103 32.70 -14.66 31.61
C VAL A 103 31.92 -15.20 30.39
N CYS A 104 30.59 -15.12 30.35
CA CYS A 104 29.75 -15.67 29.26
C CYS A 104 29.81 -14.86 27.95
N MET A 105 30.21 -13.58 27.98
CA MET A 105 30.43 -12.79 26.77
C MET A 105 31.71 -13.19 26.02
N PHE A 106 32.72 -13.72 26.71
CA PHE A 106 33.97 -14.17 26.09
C PHE A 106 33.83 -15.49 25.31
N PHE A 107 32.92 -16.38 25.74
CA PHE A 107 32.68 -17.71 25.13
C PHE A 107 31.56 -17.73 24.08
N SER A 108 30.91 -16.59 23.82
CA SER A 108 29.89 -16.46 22.77
C SER A 108 30.50 -16.11 21.41
N LYS A 109 29.82 -16.47 20.31
CA LYS A 109 30.12 -15.97 18.94
C LYS A 109 30.04 -14.43 18.80
N SER A 110 29.73 -13.72 19.88
CA SER A 110 29.59 -12.27 20.00
C SER A 110 30.63 -11.61 20.92
N ASN A 111 31.77 -12.26 21.15
CA ASN A 111 32.90 -11.65 21.85
C ASN A 111 33.30 -10.33 21.14
N PRO A 112 33.35 -9.18 21.83
CA PRO A 112 33.69 -7.88 21.22
C PRO A 112 35.01 -7.88 20.45
N VAL A 113 36.02 -8.61 20.92
CA VAL A 113 37.34 -8.73 20.27
C VAL A 113 37.24 -9.60 19.03
N ALA A 114 36.55 -10.75 19.10
CA ALA A 114 36.33 -11.61 17.94
C ALA A 114 35.45 -10.94 16.87
N PHE A 115 34.46 -10.15 17.30
CA PHE A 115 33.63 -9.34 16.42
C PHE A 115 34.47 -8.26 15.72
N GLY A 116 35.27 -7.50 16.49
CA GLY A 116 36.16 -6.47 15.95
C GLY A 116 37.16 -7.04 14.94
N PHE A 117 37.82 -8.16 15.26
CA PHE A 117 38.72 -8.84 14.33
C PHE A 117 38.02 -9.27 13.04
N ARG A 118 36.85 -9.91 13.16
CA ARG A 118 36.06 -10.35 12.00
C ARG A 118 35.63 -9.16 11.13
N MET A 119 35.16 -8.07 11.73
CA MET A 119 34.77 -6.86 10.98
C MET A 119 35.97 -6.17 10.34
N GLY A 120 37.11 -6.13 11.01
CA GLY A 120 38.35 -5.61 10.44
C GLY A 120 38.76 -6.34 9.17
N GLN A 121 38.67 -7.68 9.15
CA GLN A 121 38.91 -8.47 7.93
C GLN A 121 37.86 -8.17 6.84
N THR A 122 36.57 -8.13 7.19
CA THR A 122 35.52 -7.81 6.20
C THR A 122 35.72 -6.41 5.59
N ILE A 123 36.06 -5.40 6.39
CA ILE A 123 36.35 -4.03 5.92
C ILE A 123 37.53 -4.05 4.96
N LYS A 124 38.61 -4.77 5.32
CA LYS A 124 39.80 -4.92 4.49
C LYS A 124 39.48 -5.58 3.15
N ASP A 125 38.73 -6.68 3.14
CA ASP A 125 38.33 -7.39 1.93
C ASP A 125 37.50 -6.50 0.99
N ILE A 126 36.53 -5.75 1.54
CA ILE A 126 35.70 -4.82 0.77
C ILE A 126 36.56 -3.69 0.19
N ARG A 127 37.47 -3.13 0.99
CA ARG A 127 38.39 -2.08 0.54
C ARG A 127 39.31 -2.57 -0.57
N GLU A 128 39.84 -3.79 -0.48
CA GLU A 128 40.70 -4.37 -1.52
C GLU A 128 39.94 -4.55 -2.85
N LYS A 129 38.70 -5.06 -2.81
CA LYS A 129 37.82 -5.10 -4.00
C LYS A 129 37.60 -3.71 -4.60
N LEU A 130 37.33 -2.72 -3.74
CA LEU A 130 37.06 -1.34 -4.15
C LEU A 130 38.31 -0.69 -4.78
N ASN A 131 39.49 -0.91 -4.20
CA ASN A 131 40.77 -0.44 -4.72
C ASN A 131 41.10 -1.08 -6.07
N GLY A 132 40.80 -2.38 -6.26
CA GLY A 132 40.94 -3.04 -7.56
C GLY A 132 40.06 -2.40 -8.63
N ILE A 133 38.80 -2.09 -8.31
CA ILE A 133 37.89 -1.36 -9.23
C ILE A 133 38.41 0.06 -9.50
N ASN A 134 38.94 0.74 -8.49
CA ASN A 134 39.53 2.07 -8.65
C ASN A 134 40.80 2.06 -9.51
N ALA A 135 41.59 0.98 -9.51
CA ALA A 135 42.74 0.85 -10.40
C ALA A 135 42.31 0.72 -11.87
N ASP A 136 41.26 -0.07 -12.14
CA ASP A 136 40.66 -0.26 -13.47
C ASP A 136 40.14 1.07 -14.06
N LYS A 137 39.77 2.04 -13.21
CA LYS A 137 39.30 3.40 -13.58
C LYS A 137 40.23 4.09 -14.58
N THR A 138 41.55 3.90 -14.43
CA THR A 138 42.57 4.58 -15.25
C THR A 138 42.47 4.25 -16.75
N GLN A 139 41.78 3.17 -17.10
CA GLN A 139 41.57 2.71 -18.48
C GLN A 139 40.40 3.42 -19.19
N PHE A 140 39.56 4.19 -18.47
CA PHE A 140 38.30 4.73 -18.99
C PHE A 140 38.23 6.27 -19.09
N HIS A 141 39.28 6.99 -18.69
CA HIS A 141 39.38 8.46 -18.79
C HIS A 141 38.17 9.26 -18.26
N PHE A 142 37.60 8.89 -17.11
CA PHE A 142 36.47 9.61 -16.52
C PHE A 142 36.82 11.02 -16.02
N SER A 143 35.89 11.96 -16.13
CA SER A 143 36.01 13.35 -15.65
C SER A 143 35.27 13.60 -14.33
N GLU A 144 35.84 14.41 -13.43
CA GLU A 144 35.23 14.77 -12.15
C GLU A 144 34.15 15.87 -12.34
N ARG A 145 32.98 15.71 -11.68
CA ARG A 145 31.88 16.69 -11.72
C ARG A 145 31.22 16.86 -10.35
N THR A 146 30.87 18.10 -10.00
CA THR A 146 30.05 18.47 -8.83
C THR A 146 28.70 19.05 -9.29
N MET A 147 27.60 18.75 -8.60
CA MET A 147 26.29 19.39 -8.84
C MET A 147 25.84 20.21 -7.63
N ASP A 148 25.35 21.41 -7.92
CA ASP A 148 24.54 22.24 -7.03
C ASP A 148 23.06 21.80 -7.09
N THR A 149 22.44 21.67 -5.92
CA THR A 149 21.03 21.28 -5.73
C THR A 149 20.08 22.47 -5.82
N PRO A 150 18.91 22.32 -6.45
CA PRO A 150 17.74 23.14 -6.12
C PRO A 150 16.62 22.38 -5.42
N ASP A 151 15.86 23.20 -4.69
CA ASP A 151 15.01 23.02 -3.53
C ASP A 151 13.51 22.76 -3.85
N ASP A 152 12.80 22.46 -2.76
CA ASP A 152 11.41 22.12 -2.43
C ASP A 152 10.24 22.77 -3.21
N GLY A 153 9.07 22.11 -3.22
CA GLY A 153 7.83 22.67 -3.79
C GLY A 153 6.61 21.77 -4.06
N LEU A 154 5.99 21.20 -3.02
CA LEU A 154 4.54 21.03 -2.73
C LEU A 154 3.44 21.17 -3.84
N ARG A 155 2.58 20.12 -4.02
CA ARG A 155 1.06 20.08 -4.01
C ARG A 155 0.32 19.21 -5.09
N LYS A 156 -0.25 18.06 -4.61
CA LYS A 156 -1.59 17.36 -4.74
C LYS A 156 -2.39 17.07 -6.08
N GLY A 157 -2.84 15.79 -6.25
CA GLY A 157 -4.14 15.29 -6.86
C GLY A 157 -4.09 13.98 -7.75
N ARG A 158 -4.72 12.79 -7.41
CA ARG A 158 -6.07 12.10 -7.66
C ARG A 158 -6.26 11.21 -8.96
N GLU A 159 -7.35 10.39 -9.15
CA GLU A 159 -7.61 8.88 -9.07
C GLU A 159 -8.30 8.32 -10.40
N THR A 160 -8.58 7.00 -10.61
CA THR A 160 -9.53 6.46 -11.67
C THR A 160 -10.37 5.21 -11.27
N TYR A 161 -11.62 5.14 -11.76
CA TYR A 161 -12.73 4.24 -11.38
C TYR A 161 -13.67 4.00 -12.59
N SER A 162 -14.78 3.24 -12.47
CA SER A 162 -15.69 3.01 -13.62
C SER A 162 -16.34 4.30 -14.13
N PHE A 163 -16.67 5.21 -13.21
CA PHE A 163 -17.14 6.56 -13.48
C PHE A 163 -16.02 7.42 -14.12
N ILE A 164 -16.38 8.38 -14.97
CA ILE A 164 -15.50 9.46 -15.44
C ILE A 164 -16.35 10.73 -15.30
N PRO A 165 -15.86 11.82 -14.67
CA PRO A 165 -16.59 13.08 -14.63
C PRO A 165 -16.90 13.56 -16.05
N GLU A 166 -18.12 14.06 -16.28
CA GLU A 166 -18.49 14.63 -17.58
C GLU A 166 -17.48 15.72 -17.99
N GLY A 167 -16.94 15.58 -19.20
CA GLY A 167 -15.92 16.48 -19.76
C GLY A 167 -14.46 16.08 -19.54
N GLU A 168 -14.12 14.99 -18.83
CA GLU A 168 -12.72 14.51 -18.68
C GLU A 168 -12.11 13.83 -19.91
N VAL A 169 -12.94 13.25 -20.78
CA VAL A 169 -12.51 12.64 -22.04
C VAL A 169 -12.51 13.70 -23.13
N ILE A 170 -11.36 13.95 -23.75
CA ILE A 170 -11.19 14.95 -24.82
C ILE A 170 -11.00 14.23 -26.15
N GLY A 171 -11.70 14.69 -27.19
CA GLY A 171 -11.44 14.28 -28.58
C GLY A 171 -11.85 12.84 -28.90
N ARG A 172 -12.81 12.27 -28.15
CA ARG A 172 -13.23 10.87 -28.29
C ARG A 172 -14.75 10.71 -28.39
N ASP A 173 -15.50 11.79 -28.61
CA ASP A 173 -16.96 11.73 -28.70
C ASP A 173 -17.43 10.92 -29.91
N ASP A 174 -16.75 11.06 -31.05
CA ASP A 174 -17.03 10.28 -32.25
C ASP A 174 -16.71 8.80 -32.05
N ASP A 175 -15.55 8.50 -31.45
CA ASP A 175 -15.16 7.13 -31.08
C ASP A 175 -16.18 6.49 -30.11
N ARG A 176 -16.61 7.24 -29.09
CA ARG A 176 -17.63 6.79 -28.13
C ARG A 176 -18.93 6.46 -28.85
N LYS A 177 -19.38 7.36 -29.73
CA LYS A 177 -20.62 7.19 -30.48
C LYS A 177 -20.54 5.98 -31.41
N ALA A 178 -19.44 5.82 -32.13
CA ALA A 178 -19.25 4.67 -33.02
C ALA A 178 -19.29 3.33 -32.27
N ILE A 179 -18.65 3.24 -31.10
CA ILE A 179 -18.70 2.02 -30.28
C ILE A 179 -20.08 1.81 -29.67
N ALA A 180 -20.75 2.88 -29.23
CA ALA A 180 -22.12 2.78 -28.72
C ALA A 180 -23.08 2.28 -29.80
N ASP A 181 -22.97 2.80 -31.03
CA ASP A 181 -23.75 2.35 -32.19
C ASP A 181 -23.48 0.88 -32.50
N LEU A 182 -22.21 0.44 -32.45
CA LEU A 182 -21.84 -0.98 -32.59
C LEU A 182 -22.45 -1.85 -31.48
N LEU A 183 -22.48 -1.38 -30.22
CA LEU A 183 -23.06 -2.17 -29.12
C LEU A 183 -24.59 -2.27 -29.22
N LEU A 184 -25.23 -1.23 -29.74
CA LEU A 184 -26.69 -1.14 -29.90
C LEU A 184 -27.20 -1.77 -31.20
N ASP A 185 -26.32 -2.09 -32.16
CA ASP A 185 -26.70 -2.68 -33.43
C ASP A 185 -27.39 -4.03 -33.23
N THR A 186 -28.58 -4.18 -33.83
CA THR A 186 -29.42 -5.38 -33.76
C THR A 186 -29.25 -6.28 -34.97
N ASN A 187 -28.45 -5.87 -35.97
CA ASN A 187 -28.24 -6.62 -37.21
C ASN A 187 -27.25 -7.79 -37.07
N PHE A 188 -26.58 -7.95 -35.93
CA PHE A 188 -25.72 -9.11 -35.69
C PHE A 188 -26.54 -10.40 -35.64
N LYS A 189 -26.10 -11.40 -36.42
CA LYS A 189 -26.74 -12.72 -36.48
C LYS A 189 -26.53 -13.57 -35.22
N GLU A 190 -25.58 -13.17 -34.38
CA GLU A 190 -25.17 -13.92 -33.19
C GLU A 190 -25.92 -13.41 -31.96
N ASP A 191 -26.40 -14.33 -31.13
CA ASP A 191 -27.09 -14.00 -29.88
C ASP A 191 -26.22 -13.20 -28.91
N ILE A 192 -24.90 -13.46 -28.94
CA ILE A 192 -23.87 -12.77 -28.17
C ILE A 192 -22.73 -12.35 -29.11
N ALA A 193 -22.65 -11.05 -29.39
CA ALA A 193 -21.62 -10.49 -30.26
C ALA A 193 -20.43 -9.96 -29.45
N VAL A 194 -19.22 -10.16 -29.98
CA VAL A 194 -17.97 -9.67 -29.39
C VAL A 194 -17.41 -8.52 -30.23
N ILE A 195 -17.13 -7.39 -29.59
CA ILE A 195 -16.56 -6.18 -30.21
C ILE A 195 -15.23 -5.89 -29.54
N ALA A 196 -14.19 -5.55 -30.31
CA ALA A 196 -12.87 -5.27 -29.76
C ALA A 196 -12.38 -3.87 -30.10
N ILE A 197 -12.00 -3.09 -29.09
CA ILE A 197 -11.24 -1.84 -29.22
C ILE A 197 -9.75 -2.21 -29.24
N VAL A 198 -9.07 -1.93 -30.34
CA VAL A 198 -7.67 -2.31 -30.54
C VAL A 198 -6.80 -1.09 -30.74
N GLY A 199 -5.67 -1.00 -30.05
CA GLY A 199 -4.75 0.12 -30.23
C GLY A 199 -3.56 0.09 -29.28
N MET A 200 -2.53 0.88 -29.58
CA MET A 200 -1.30 0.92 -28.78
C MET A 200 -1.55 1.25 -27.30
N GLY A 201 -0.61 0.85 -26.42
CA GLY A 201 -0.65 1.20 -25.00
C GLY A 201 -0.71 2.71 -24.78
N GLY A 202 -1.44 3.16 -23.76
CA GLY A 202 -1.54 4.59 -23.43
C GLY A 202 -2.44 5.46 -24.33
N LEU A 203 -3.13 4.88 -25.32
CA LEU A 203 -4.08 5.60 -26.22
C LEU A 203 -5.42 5.99 -25.58
N GLY A 204 -5.71 5.48 -24.38
CA GLY A 204 -6.98 5.74 -23.69
C GLY A 204 -8.09 4.73 -24.01
N LYS A 205 -7.76 3.51 -24.45
CA LYS A 205 -8.77 2.44 -24.71
C LYS A 205 -9.67 2.17 -23.51
N THR A 206 -9.07 1.98 -22.33
CA THR A 206 -9.79 1.81 -21.06
C THR A 206 -10.69 3.01 -20.77
N THR A 207 -10.18 4.23 -20.96
CA THR A 207 -10.94 5.47 -20.77
C THR A 207 -12.13 5.57 -21.73
N LEU A 208 -11.96 5.17 -22.99
CA LEU A 208 -13.02 5.12 -23.99
C LEU A 208 -14.07 4.06 -23.64
N ALA A 209 -13.64 2.85 -23.27
CA ALA A 209 -14.53 1.79 -22.83
C ALA A 209 -15.32 2.18 -21.57
N GLN A 210 -14.69 2.87 -20.61
CA GLN A 210 -15.37 3.44 -19.43
C GLN A 210 -16.41 4.49 -19.83
N SER A 211 -16.10 5.37 -20.79
CA SER A 211 -17.03 6.38 -21.29
C SER A 211 -18.26 5.75 -21.95
N VAL A 212 -18.06 4.72 -22.78
CA VAL A 212 -19.14 3.95 -23.40
C VAL A 212 -19.94 3.17 -22.35
N TYR A 213 -19.27 2.55 -21.38
CA TYR A 213 -19.91 1.77 -20.32
C TYR A 213 -20.87 2.59 -19.47
N ASN A 214 -20.60 3.88 -19.27
CA ASN A 214 -21.47 4.80 -18.52
C ASN A 214 -22.46 5.57 -19.38
N ASP A 215 -22.45 5.40 -20.71
CA ASP A 215 -23.35 6.10 -21.60
C ASP A 215 -24.82 5.81 -21.25
N GLU A 216 -25.66 6.84 -21.30
CA GLU A 216 -27.05 6.75 -20.87
C GLU A 216 -27.87 5.80 -21.75
N MET A 217 -27.57 5.74 -23.05
CA MET A 217 -28.23 4.82 -23.99
C MET A 217 -27.85 3.37 -23.69
N ILE A 218 -26.56 3.13 -23.43
CA ILE A 218 -26.04 1.81 -23.04
C ILE A 218 -26.64 1.37 -21.71
N ARG A 219 -26.74 2.27 -20.72
CA ARG A 219 -27.34 1.96 -19.40
C ARG A 219 -28.81 1.56 -19.51
N LYS A 220 -29.57 2.16 -20.42
CA LYS A 220 -30.99 1.80 -20.66
C LYS A 220 -31.14 0.49 -21.44
N HIS A 221 -30.16 0.13 -22.25
CA HIS A 221 -30.25 -1.04 -23.15
C HIS A 221 -29.86 -2.37 -22.48
N PHE A 222 -28.89 -2.37 -21.56
CA PHE A 222 -28.39 -3.58 -20.90
C PHE A 222 -28.85 -3.65 -19.44
N ALA A 223 -29.56 -4.72 -19.08
CA ALA A 223 -30.06 -4.95 -17.72
C ALA A 223 -28.96 -5.27 -16.72
N LEU A 224 -27.86 -5.87 -17.19
CA LEU A 224 -26.68 -6.20 -16.39
C LEU A 224 -25.42 -5.66 -17.08
N LYS A 225 -24.54 -5.00 -16.33
CA LYS A 225 -23.26 -4.54 -16.83
C LYS A 225 -22.14 -5.08 -15.95
N LEU A 226 -21.13 -5.66 -16.57
CA LEU A 226 -20.04 -6.37 -15.92
C LEU A 226 -18.72 -5.79 -16.42
N TRP A 227 -17.77 -5.53 -15.53
CA TRP A 227 -16.46 -4.99 -15.89
C TRP A 227 -15.34 -5.80 -15.23
N VAL A 228 -14.49 -6.41 -16.05
CA VAL A 228 -13.35 -7.23 -15.58
C VAL A 228 -12.09 -6.84 -16.34
N CYS A 229 -11.05 -6.47 -15.60
CA CYS A 229 -9.70 -6.32 -16.14
C CYS A 229 -8.98 -7.69 -16.14
N VAL A 230 -8.46 -8.06 -17.31
CA VAL A 230 -7.86 -9.37 -17.59
C VAL A 230 -6.34 -9.29 -17.41
N SER A 231 -5.75 -10.28 -16.72
CA SER A 231 -4.30 -10.40 -16.53
C SER A 231 -3.60 -10.95 -17.78
N GLU A 232 -2.26 -10.82 -17.86
CA GLU A 232 -1.47 -11.47 -18.93
C GLU A 232 -1.69 -13.00 -18.94
N GLU A 233 -1.74 -13.64 -17.76
CA GLU A 233 -2.23 -15.03 -17.66
C GLU A 233 -3.77 -15.08 -17.79
N PHE A 234 -4.25 -15.71 -18.85
CA PHE A 234 -5.69 -15.92 -19.09
C PHE A 234 -6.16 -17.19 -18.38
N ASP A 235 -6.64 -17.04 -17.15
CA ASP A 235 -7.26 -18.11 -16.38
C ASP A 235 -8.78 -17.93 -16.34
N VAL A 236 -9.50 -18.88 -16.96
CA VAL A 236 -10.97 -18.84 -17.05
C VAL A 236 -11.61 -18.83 -15.66
N LYS A 237 -11.04 -19.54 -14.70
CA LYS A 237 -11.58 -19.61 -13.33
C LYS A 237 -11.52 -18.25 -12.64
N ILE A 238 -10.35 -17.60 -12.67
CA ILE A 238 -10.13 -16.28 -12.06
C ILE A 238 -11.03 -15.23 -12.72
N ILE A 239 -11.21 -15.30 -14.04
CA ILE A 239 -12.11 -14.40 -14.76
C ILE A 239 -13.55 -14.58 -14.29
N VAL A 240 -14.04 -15.82 -14.18
CA VAL A 240 -15.40 -16.11 -13.70
C VAL A 240 -15.60 -15.63 -12.25
N GLU A 241 -14.62 -15.82 -11.37
CA GLU A 241 -14.66 -15.29 -10.00
C GLU A 241 -14.81 -13.75 -10.00
N LYS A 242 -14.01 -13.04 -10.80
CA LYS A 242 -14.11 -11.58 -10.95
C LYS A 242 -15.44 -11.12 -11.54
N ILE A 243 -16.02 -11.87 -12.49
CA ILE A 243 -17.34 -11.57 -13.04
C ILE A 243 -18.39 -11.65 -11.93
N LEU A 244 -18.36 -12.72 -11.13
CA LEU A 244 -19.30 -12.92 -10.03
C LEU A 244 -19.15 -11.84 -8.95
N GLU A 245 -17.93 -11.43 -8.63
CA GLU A 245 -17.68 -10.28 -7.74
C GLU A 245 -18.29 -9.00 -8.30
N SER A 246 -18.10 -8.73 -9.60
CA SER A 246 -18.69 -7.56 -10.27
C SER A 246 -20.22 -7.61 -10.31
N ALA A 247 -20.82 -8.79 -10.42
CA ALA A 247 -22.27 -8.97 -10.48
C ALA A 247 -22.93 -8.87 -9.09
N THR A 248 -22.31 -9.45 -8.06
CA THR A 248 -22.93 -9.67 -6.73
C THR A 248 -22.42 -8.74 -5.64
N MET A 249 -21.34 -7.98 -5.89
CA MET A 249 -20.63 -7.14 -4.91
C MET A 249 -20.15 -7.90 -3.65
N LYS A 250 -19.96 -9.21 -3.78
CA LYS A 250 -19.49 -10.10 -2.70
C LYS A 250 -18.30 -10.92 -3.19
N ARG A 251 -17.29 -11.08 -2.31
CA ARG A 251 -16.20 -12.02 -2.55
C ARG A 251 -16.65 -13.44 -2.24
N HIS A 252 -16.38 -14.33 -3.18
CA HIS A 252 -16.66 -15.76 -3.05
C HIS A 252 -15.37 -16.51 -2.71
N GLY A 253 -15.45 -17.57 -1.91
CA GLY A 253 -14.28 -18.41 -1.57
C GLY A 253 -13.75 -19.20 -2.78
N PRO A 254 -12.62 -19.92 -2.65
CA PRO A 254 -12.07 -20.72 -3.74
C PRO A 254 -12.98 -21.91 -4.04
N PHE A 255 -13.90 -21.73 -4.98
CA PHE A 255 -14.83 -22.77 -5.41
C PHE A 255 -14.25 -23.59 -6.57
N GLU A 256 -14.76 -24.79 -6.79
CA GLU A 256 -14.50 -25.53 -8.02
C GLU A 256 -15.21 -24.87 -9.21
N ILE A 257 -14.69 -25.08 -10.41
CA ILE A 257 -15.19 -24.42 -11.63
C ILE A 257 -16.66 -24.74 -11.91
N ASP A 258 -17.15 -25.92 -11.50
CA ASP A 258 -18.54 -26.34 -11.66
C ASP A 258 -19.49 -25.50 -10.80
N THR A 259 -19.12 -25.26 -9.54
CA THR A 259 -19.87 -24.38 -8.63
C THR A 259 -19.88 -22.94 -9.14
N LEU A 260 -18.73 -22.44 -9.61
CA LEU A 260 -18.61 -21.09 -10.19
C LEU A 260 -19.47 -20.94 -11.44
N GLN A 261 -19.50 -21.95 -12.30
CA GLN A 261 -20.34 -21.99 -13.49
C GLN A 261 -21.83 -21.96 -13.11
N SER A 262 -22.26 -22.75 -12.12
CA SER A 262 -23.66 -22.74 -11.68
C SER A 262 -24.08 -21.37 -11.11
N LEU A 263 -23.21 -20.71 -10.34
CA LEU A 263 -23.47 -19.37 -9.81
C LEU A 263 -23.52 -18.32 -10.92
N LEU A 264 -22.57 -18.38 -11.87
CA LEU A 264 -22.52 -17.44 -12.98
C LEU A 264 -23.80 -17.53 -13.82
N ARG A 265 -24.23 -18.75 -14.15
CA ARG A 265 -25.47 -18.98 -14.89
C ARG A 265 -26.67 -18.37 -14.18
N LYS A 266 -26.80 -18.57 -12.87
CA LYS A 266 -27.91 -17.98 -12.10
C LYS A 266 -27.97 -16.45 -12.22
N GLU A 267 -26.83 -15.78 -12.35
CA GLU A 267 -26.77 -14.32 -12.45
C GLU A 267 -27.03 -13.78 -13.86
N ILE A 268 -26.58 -14.49 -14.91
CA ILE A 268 -26.65 -13.99 -16.30
C ILE A 268 -27.79 -14.59 -17.12
N ASP A 269 -28.34 -15.74 -16.72
CA ASP A 269 -29.36 -16.46 -17.48
C ASP A 269 -30.63 -15.61 -17.69
N GLY A 270 -31.08 -15.52 -18.93
CA GLY A 270 -32.23 -14.72 -19.34
C GLY A 270 -32.06 -13.19 -19.25
N LYS A 271 -30.88 -12.67 -18.88
CA LYS A 271 -30.61 -11.21 -18.83
C LYS A 271 -29.81 -10.76 -20.05
N LYS A 272 -30.15 -9.58 -20.56
CA LYS A 272 -29.35 -8.90 -21.59
C LYS A 272 -28.20 -8.18 -20.90
N TYR A 273 -26.97 -8.62 -21.13
CA TYR A 273 -25.81 -8.08 -20.44
C TYR A 273 -24.78 -7.43 -21.37
N LEU A 274 -24.06 -6.43 -20.84
CA LEU A 274 -22.82 -5.91 -21.41
C LEU A 274 -21.66 -6.36 -20.53
N PHE A 275 -20.72 -7.11 -21.10
CA PHE A 275 -19.52 -7.54 -20.40
C PHE A 275 -18.28 -6.89 -21.00
N VAL A 276 -17.59 -6.05 -20.22
CA VAL A 276 -16.33 -5.43 -20.63
C VAL A 276 -15.14 -6.24 -20.09
N MET A 277 -14.34 -6.77 -21.01
CA MET A 277 -13.05 -7.39 -20.75
C MET A 277 -11.94 -6.41 -21.10
N ASP A 278 -11.43 -5.71 -20.09
CA ASP A 278 -10.42 -4.68 -20.28
C ASP A 278 -8.99 -5.27 -20.27
N ASP A 279 -8.18 -4.84 -21.23
CA ASP A 279 -6.76 -5.13 -21.45
C ASP A 279 -6.46 -6.63 -21.61
N VAL A 280 -7.04 -7.26 -22.63
CA VAL A 280 -6.86 -8.68 -22.95
C VAL A 280 -5.56 -8.92 -23.72
N TRP A 281 -4.80 -9.94 -23.30
CA TRP A 281 -3.50 -10.32 -23.88
C TRP A 281 -3.44 -11.73 -24.47
N ASN A 282 -4.49 -12.54 -24.29
CA ASN A 282 -4.47 -13.97 -24.60
C ASN A 282 -4.61 -14.29 -26.10
N GLU A 283 -3.73 -15.13 -26.63
CA GLU A 283 -3.84 -15.68 -28.00
C GLU A 283 -4.29 -17.16 -28.03
N ASN A 284 -4.64 -17.73 -26.86
CA ASN A 284 -5.12 -19.10 -26.78
C ASN A 284 -6.63 -19.19 -27.04
N TYR A 285 -6.98 -19.67 -28.23
CA TYR A 285 -8.36 -19.86 -28.69
C TYR A 285 -9.18 -20.82 -27.81
N GLU A 286 -8.61 -21.95 -27.40
CA GLU A 286 -9.30 -22.97 -26.59
C GLU A 286 -9.78 -22.41 -25.25
N LYS A 287 -8.95 -21.59 -24.60
CA LYS A 287 -9.32 -20.93 -23.33
C LYS A 287 -10.47 -19.95 -23.52
N TRP A 288 -10.48 -19.22 -24.64
CA TRP A 288 -11.60 -18.35 -24.99
C TRP A 288 -12.88 -19.16 -25.22
N VAL A 289 -12.83 -20.25 -26.01
CA VAL A 289 -13.98 -21.13 -26.25
C VAL A 289 -14.56 -21.65 -24.94
N HIS A 290 -13.71 -22.00 -23.98
CA HIS A 290 -14.15 -22.46 -22.66
C HIS A 290 -14.90 -21.35 -21.89
N LEU A 291 -14.37 -20.13 -21.83
CA LEU A 291 -15.05 -18.99 -21.19
C LEU A 291 -16.35 -18.63 -21.93
N LYS A 292 -16.31 -18.57 -23.27
CA LYS A 292 -17.47 -18.28 -24.12
C LYS A 292 -18.62 -19.23 -23.81
N ARG A 293 -18.35 -20.54 -23.71
CA ARG A 293 -19.36 -21.56 -23.36
C ARG A 293 -20.06 -21.32 -22.02
N LEU A 294 -19.39 -20.68 -21.07
CA LEU A 294 -19.97 -20.31 -19.78
C LEU A 294 -20.88 -19.08 -19.87
N LEU A 295 -20.62 -18.19 -20.84
CA LEU A 295 -21.32 -16.94 -21.06
C LEU A 295 -22.53 -17.06 -22.00
N MET A 296 -22.63 -18.14 -22.77
CA MET A 296 -23.68 -18.37 -23.79
C MET A 296 -25.14 -18.46 -23.28
N CYS A 297 -25.42 -18.36 -21.98
CA CYS A 297 -26.78 -18.41 -21.44
C CYS A 297 -27.47 -17.04 -21.29
N GLY A 298 -26.83 -15.94 -21.72
CA GLY A 298 -27.48 -14.63 -21.73
C GLY A 298 -28.65 -14.52 -22.71
N ALA A 299 -29.49 -13.50 -22.54
CA ALA A 299 -30.55 -13.21 -23.51
C ALA A 299 -29.97 -12.69 -24.84
N THR A 300 -30.68 -12.95 -25.95
CA THR A 300 -30.33 -12.45 -27.29
C THR A 300 -30.11 -10.93 -27.28
N GLY A 301 -28.99 -10.51 -27.89
CA GLY A 301 -28.56 -9.13 -27.90
C GLY A 301 -27.58 -8.76 -26.78
N SER A 302 -27.07 -9.74 -26.02
CA SER A 302 -25.96 -9.51 -25.09
C SER A 302 -24.67 -9.18 -25.85
N ARG A 303 -23.77 -8.41 -25.24
CA ARG A 303 -22.54 -7.91 -25.88
C ARG A 303 -21.33 -8.12 -25.00
N ILE A 304 -20.20 -8.45 -25.62
CA ILE A 304 -18.89 -8.49 -24.96
C ILE A 304 -18.01 -7.45 -25.63
N LEU A 305 -17.51 -6.49 -24.84
CA LEU A 305 -16.56 -5.47 -25.30
C LEU A 305 -15.17 -5.82 -24.78
N ILE A 306 -14.22 -5.96 -25.69
CA ILE A 306 -12.82 -6.28 -25.36
C ILE A 306 -11.97 -5.03 -25.62
N THR A 307 -11.02 -4.71 -24.75
CA THR A 307 -9.93 -3.80 -25.11
C THR A 307 -8.62 -4.57 -25.19
N THR A 308 -7.82 -4.34 -26.24
CA THR A 308 -6.53 -5.02 -26.40
C THR A 308 -5.53 -4.17 -27.18
N ARG A 309 -4.25 -4.53 -27.10
CA ARG A 309 -3.15 -3.90 -27.85
C ARG A 309 -2.82 -4.65 -29.13
N SER A 310 -3.25 -5.89 -29.25
CA SER A 310 -2.90 -6.77 -30.35
C SER A 310 -4.13 -7.10 -31.18
N ILE A 311 -4.04 -6.83 -32.49
CA ILE A 311 -5.05 -7.28 -33.46
C ILE A 311 -5.12 -8.82 -33.47
N GLN A 312 -4.00 -9.49 -33.23
CA GLN A 312 -3.94 -10.95 -33.19
C GLN A 312 -4.71 -11.52 -31.98
N VAL A 313 -4.58 -10.86 -30.82
CA VAL A 313 -5.39 -11.16 -29.65
C VAL A 313 -6.87 -10.96 -29.97
N ALA A 314 -7.27 -9.82 -30.55
CA ALA A 314 -8.67 -9.60 -30.91
C ALA A 314 -9.24 -10.70 -31.83
N LYS A 315 -8.48 -11.16 -32.85
CA LYS A 315 -8.91 -12.25 -33.74
C LYS A 315 -9.15 -13.58 -33.03
N THR A 316 -8.55 -13.79 -31.87
CA THR A 316 -8.72 -15.01 -31.07
C THR A 316 -10.11 -15.09 -30.42
N PHE A 317 -10.82 -13.96 -30.28
CA PHE A 317 -12.08 -13.88 -29.52
C PHE A 317 -13.35 -13.93 -30.39
N ASP A 318 -13.27 -14.49 -31.60
CA ASP A 318 -14.36 -14.48 -32.59
C ASP A 318 -15.01 -13.09 -32.73
N VAL A 319 -14.19 -12.04 -32.77
CA VAL A 319 -14.67 -10.65 -32.78
C VAL A 319 -15.44 -10.37 -34.08
N VAL A 320 -16.66 -9.88 -33.92
CA VAL A 320 -17.58 -9.54 -35.01
C VAL A 320 -17.26 -8.19 -35.60
N SER A 321 -16.80 -7.25 -34.76
CA SER A 321 -16.37 -5.92 -35.17
C SER A 321 -15.13 -5.48 -34.40
N LEU A 322 -14.10 -5.08 -35.16
CA LEU A 322 -12.84 -4.57 -34.63
C LEU A 322 -12.80 -3.07 -34.84
N TYR A 323 -12.69 -2.32 -33.74
CA TYR A 323 -12.57 -0.88 -33.72
C TYR A 323 -11.11 -0.47 -33.46
N PRO A 324 -10.33 -0.10 -34.49
CA PRO A 324 -8.99 0.40 -34.30
C PRO A 324 -9.04 1.81 -33.70
N LEU A 325 -8.54 1.97 -32.47
CA LEU A 325 -8.47 3.26 -31.82
C LEU A 325 -7.26 4.04 -32.33
N GLU A 326 -7.53 5.14 -33.02
CA GLU A 326 -6.49 6.02 -33.56
C GLU A 326 -5.89 6.96 -32.49
N ASN A 327 -4.78 7.60 -32.84
CA ASN A 327 -4.17 8.64 -31.99
C ASN A 327 -5.09 9.87 -31.95
N LEU A 328 -4.95 10.70 -30.90
CA LEU A 328 -5.62 11.99 -30.89
C LEU A 328 -5.10 12.86 -32.04
N ASN A 329 -6.00 13.59 -32.71
CA ASN A 329 -5.59 14.61 -33.68
C ASN A 329 -4.83 15.74 -32.97
N GLU A 330 -4.20 16.64 -33.75
CA GLU A 330 -3.37 17.70 -33.17
C GLU A 330 -4.15 18.66 -32.26
N ASP A 331 -5.39 18.99 -32.63
CA ASP A 331 -6.22 19.93 -31.89
C ASP A 331 -6.69 19.34 -30.55
N ASP A 332 -7.12 18.07 -30.54
CA ASP A 332 -7.52 17.34 -29.33
C ASP A 332 -6.31 17.03 -28.44
N SER A 333 -5.16 16.72 -29.04
CA SER A 333 -3.90 16.56 -28.31
C SER A 333 -3.49 17.86 -27.61
N TRP A 334 -3.65 18.99 -28.29
CA TRP A 334 -3.39 20.31 -27.74
C TRP A 334 -4.42 20.71 -26.68
N LEU A 335 -5.70 20.37 -26.89
CA LEU A 335 -6.76 20.59 -25.93
C LEU A 335 -6.54 19.79 -24.64
N LEU A 336 -6.09 18.52 -24.77
CA LEU A 336 -5.68 17.69 -23.63
C LEU A 336 -4.50 18.32 -22.88
N PHE A 337 -3.49 18.81 -23.60
CA PHE A 337 -2.34 19.50 -23.02
C PHE A 337 -2.76 20.79 -22.28
N LYS A 338 -3.63 21.61 -22.88
CA LYS A 338 -4.19 22.84 -22.28
C LYS A 338 -5.04 22.56 -21.05
N LYS A 339 -5.90 21.55 -21.09
CA LYS A 339 -6.74 21.18 -19.94
C LYS A 339 -5.89 20.77 -18.75
N MET A 340 -4.75 20.13 -18.98
CA MET A 340 -3.81 19.81 -17.90
C MET A 340 -3.14 21.07 -17.33
N ALA A 341 -3.10 22.19 -18.06
CA ALA A 341 -2.61 23.48 -17.61
C ALA A 341 -3.63 24.27 -16.78
N SER A 342 -4.92 24.25 -17.19
CA SER A 342 -5.99 24.96 -16.49
C SER A 342 -6.25 24.41 -15.09
N LEU A 343 -6.06 23.11 -14.88
CA LEU A 343 -6.14 22.45 -13.57
C LEU A 343 -5.15 22.99 -12.52
N LYS A 344 -4.12 23.76 -12.92
CA LYS A 344 -3.11 24.35 -12.02
C LYS A 344 -3.22 25.89 -11.93
N GLY A 345 -4.21 26.51 -12.58
CA GLY A 345 -4.29 27.97 -12.72
C GLY A 345 -3.17 28.57 -13.57
N ALA A 346 -2.51 27.77 -14.42
CA ALA A 346 -1.38 28.19 -15.26
C ALA A 346 -1.81 28.69 -16.66
N GLU A 347 -3.07 29.06 -16.84
CA GLU A 347 -3.58 29.59 -18.11
C GLU A 347 -2.88 30.88 -18.52
N GLU A 348 -2.52 31.72 -17.54
CA GLU A 348 -1.78 32.98 -17.77
C GLU A 348 -0.35 32.74 -18.29
N GLU A 349 0.33 31.68 -17.85
CA GLU A 349 1.69 31.33 -18.31
C GLU A 349 1.71 30.83 -19.76
N LEU A 350 0.67 30.09 -20.17
CA LEU A 350 0.48 29.63 -21.55
C LEU A 350 -0.08 30.73 -22.48
N GLY A 351 -0.53 31.85 -21.91
CA GLY A 351 -0.92 33.07 -22.63
C GLY A 351 0.25 33.78 -23.33
N ASN A 352 1.50 33.46 -22.96
CA ASN A 352 2.69 33.90 -23.68
C ASN A 352 2.80 33.21 -25.06
N SER A 353 2.76 34.01 -26.14
CA SER A 353 2.76 33.52 -27.54
C SER A 353 3.91 32.54 -27.86
N ASN A 354 5.08 32.70 -27.24
CA ASN A 354 6.25 31.83 -27.49
C ASN A 354 6.17 30.46 -26.80
N LEU A 355 5.79 30.42 -25.52
CA LEU A 355 5.58 29.14 -24.79
C LEU A 355 4.45 28.33 -25.43
N PHE A 356 3.40 29.00 -25.90
CA PHE A 356 2.33 28.40 -26.68
C PHE A 356 2.85 27.69 -27.94
N LYS A 357 3.70 28.35 -28.74
CA LYS A 357 4.31 27.78 -29.96
C LYS A 357 5.19 26.58 -29.63
N ILE A 358 6.07 26.71 -28.63
CA ILE A 358 6.97 25.64 -28.21
C ILE A 358 6.16 24.44 -27.68
N GLY A 359 5.10 24.69 -26.91
CA GLY A 359 4.17 23.67 -26.43
C GLY A 359 3.49 22.91 -27.56
N LYS A 360 2.96 23.61 -28.57
CA LYS A 360 2.37 22.96 -29.76
C LYS A 360 3.38 22.07 -30.49
N GLU A 361 4.61 22.55 -30.68
CA GLU A 361 5.66 21.74 -31.30
C GLU A 361 6.04 20.50 -30.47
N ILE A 362 6.03 20.62 -29.14
CA ILE A 362 6.26 19.48 -28.24
C ILE A 362 5.12 18.47 -28.40
N VAL A 363 3.86 18.92 -28.36
CA VAL A 363 2.69 18.03 -28.52
C VAL A 363 2.68 17.33 -29.87
N ALA A 364 3.03 18.03 -30.95
CA ALA A 364 3.16 17.43 -32.28
C ALA A 364 4.19 16.29 -32.29
N LYS A 365 5.32 16.44 -31.59
CA LYS A 365 6.33 15.38 -31.44
C LYS A 365 5.86 14.17 -30.62
N LEU A 366 4.79 14.29 -29.83
CA LEU A 366 4.22 13.20 -29.04
C LEU A 366 3.18 12.37 -29.81
N LYS A 367 2.91 12.72 -31.08
CA LYS A 367 2.10 11.96 -32.04
C LYS A 367 0.71 11.57 -31.51
N GLY A 368 0.12 12.39 -30.65
CA GLY A 368 -1.25 12.20 -30.17
C GLY A 368 -1.47 11.06 -29.17
N VAL A 369 -0.43 10.61 -28.43
CA VAL A 369 -0.56 9.60 -27.38
C VAL A 369 -0.89 10.24 -26.03
N PRO A 370 -2.11 10.06 -25.46
CA PRO A 370 -2.56 10.73 -24.24
C PRO A 370 -1.64 10.54 -23.02
N LEU A 371 -1.14 9.32 -22.78
CA LEU A 371 -0.24 9.05 -21.65
C LEU A 371 1.08 9.82 -21.77
N ALA A 372 1.65 9.90 -22.98
CA ALA A 372 2.87 10.65 -23.25
C ALA A 372 2.64 12.16 -23.08
N ILE A 373 1.53 12.68 -23.61
CA ILE A 373 1.11 14.08 -23.46
C ILE A 373 1.01 14.45 -21.98
N ARG A 374 0.30 13.64 -21.18
CA ARG A 374 0.15 13.86 -19.73
C ARG A 374 1.50 13.84 -19.02
N THR A 375 2.32 12.83 -19.28
CA THR A 375 3.61 12.65 -18.60
C THR A 375 4.56 13.82 -18.87
N ILE A 376 4.67 14.23 -20.14
CA ILE A 376 5.57 15.30 -20.57
C ILE A 376 5.07 16.67 -20.14
N TRP A 377 3.76 16.92 -20.19
CA TRP A 377 3.19 18.13 -19.60
C TRP A 377 3.52 18.24 -18.12
N ARG A 378 3.29 17.17 -17.34
CA ARG A 378 3.52 17.19 -15.89
C ARG A 378 4.99 17.38 -15.53
N LEU A 379 5.91 16.99 -16.41
CA LEU A 379 7.34 17.33 -16.30
C LEU A 379 7.63 18.80 -16.64
N LEU A 380 7.02 19.32 -17.71
CA LEU A 380 7.27 20.70 -18.16
C LEU A 380 6.65 21.74 -17.22
N CYS A 381 5.54 21.42 -16.56
CA CYS A 381 4.85 22.34 -15.64
C CYS A 381 5.64 22.68 -14.36
N SER A 382 6.79 22.03 -14.13
CA SER A 382 7.74 22.41 -13.09
C SER A 382 8.83 23.36 -13.59
N LYS A 383 8.94 23.61 -14.89
CA LYS A 383 9.94 24.50 -15.50
C LYS A 383 9.34 25.86 -15.79
N LYS A 384 10.01 26.93 -15.33
CA LYS A 384 9.48 28.30 -15.36
C LYS A 384 9.92 29.14 -16.56
N SER A 385 10.95 28.73 -17.31
CA SER A 385 11.53 29.55 -18.38
C SER A 385 11.30 29.00 -19.79
N GLU A 386 11.20 29.89 -20.78
CA GLU A 386 11.14 29.54 -22.21
C GLU A 386 12.38 28.77 -22.66
N ALA A 387 13.55 29.15 -22.17
CA ALA A 387 14.82 28.51 -22.48
C ALA A 387 14.83 27.03 -22.06
N ASP A 388 14.24 26.71 -20.91
CA ASP A 388 14.14 25.33 -20.42
C ASP A 388 13.27 24.43 -21.31
N TRP A 389 12.18 25.00 -21.85
CA TRP A 389 11.28 24.31 -22.77
C TRP A 389 11.93 24.08 -24.14
N LEU A 390 12.65 25.09 -24.66
CA LEU A 390 13.44 24.96 -25.90
C LEU A 390 14.56 23.93 -25.75
N PHE A 391 15.31 23.98 -24.65
CA PHE A 391 16.35 23.00 -24.34
C PHE A 391 15.78 21.58 -24.29
N PHE A 392 14.67 21.39 -23.58
CA PHE A 392 13.97 20.11 -23.50
C PHE A 392 13.54 19.60 -24.89
N LYS A 393 12.86 20.46 -25.67
CA LYS A 393 12.35 20.12 -27.01
C LYS A 393 13.48 19.73 -27.96
N ASN A 394 14.58 20.48 -27.95
CA ASN A 394 15.66 20.33 -28.93
C ASN A 394 16.62 19.20 -28.57
N ASN A 395 16.84 18.94 -27.28
CA ASN A 395 17.80 17.93 -26.83
C ASN A 395 17.12 16.64 -26.39
N GLU A 396 16.36 16.67 -25.28
CA GLU A 396 15.86 15.47 -24.62
C GLU A 396 14.79 14.77 -25.47
N LEU A 397 13.74 15.50 -25.85
CA LEU A 397 12.62 14.97 -26.61
C LEU A 397 13.05 14.52 -28.02
N SER A 398 13.85 15.34 -28.71
CA SER A 398 14.35 14.98 -30.04
C SER A 398 15.24 13.73 -30.03
N ARG A 399 15.99 13.48 -28.95
CA ARG A 399 16.76 12.23 -28.81
C ARG A 399 15.87 11.02 -28.54
N ALA A 400 14.83 11.17 -27.72
CA ALA A 400 13.92 10.08 -27.39
C ALA A 400 13.10 9.60 -28.59
N VAL A 401 12.60 10.53 -29.41
CA VAL A 401 11.80 10.22 -30.62
C VAL A 401 12.62 9.54 -31.73
N ARG A 402 13.96 9.52 -31.64
CA ARG A 402 14.85 8.86 -32.61
C ARG A 402 15.23 7.41 -32.23
N GLN A 403 14.75 6.90 -31.10
CA GLN A 403 15.09 5.56 -30.62
C GLN A 403 14.06 4.53 -31.09
N GLU A 404 14.48 3.28 -31.27
CA GLU A 404 13.61 2.18 -31.76
C GLU A 404 12.36 1.97 -30.88
N ASN A 405 12.47 2.16 -29.56
CA ASN A 405 11.34 2.13 -28.61
C ASN A 405 10.86 3.55 -28.23
N GLU A 406 10.43 4.34 -29.21
CA GLU A 406 10.08 5.77 -29.04
C GLU A 406 9.24 6.05 -27.77
N MET A 407 8.18 5.28 -27.53
CA MET A 407 7.29 5.50 -26.36
C MET A 407 7.98 5.24 -25.03
N GLN A 408 8.74 4.15 -24.91
CA GLN A 408 9.49 3.84 -23.71
C GLN A 408 10.56 4.92 -23.45
N SER A 409 11.20 5.40 -24.52
CA SER A 409 12.20 6.47 -24.46
C SER A 409 11.60 7.81 -24.06
N ILE A 410 10.38 8.14 -24.51
CA ILE A 410 9.65 9.33 -24.09
C ILE A 410 9.29 9.26 -22.60
N LEU A 411 8.74 8.14 -22.13
CA LEU A 411 8.42 7.95 -20.70
C LEU A 411 9.68 7.95 -19.84
N LYS A 412 10.80 7.40 -20.34
CA LYS A 412 12.10 7.40 -19.67
C LYS A 412 12.61 8.82 -19.40
N ILE A 413 12.20 9.83 -20.16
CA ILE A 413 12.56 11.22 -19.88
C ILE A 413 12.03 11.62 -18.49
N SER A 414 10.75 11.38 -18.20
CA SER A 414 10.16 11.68 -16.88
C SER A 414 10.90 10.98 -15.75
N TYR A 415 11.32 9.73 -15.99
CA TYR A 415 12.10 8.95 -15.02
C TYR A 415 13.49 9.55 -14.77
N ASN A 416 14.18 10.02 -15.82
CA ASN A 416 15.50 10.62 -15.67
C ASN A 416 15.48 11.89 -14.80
N HIS A 417 14.35 12.60 -14.78
CA HIS A 417 14.09 13.79 -13.95
C HIS A 417 13.57 13.50 -12.54
N LEU A 418 13.50 12.22 -12.12
CA LEU A 418 13.25 11.86 -10.72
C LEU A 418 14.52 11.99 -9.87
N SER A 419 14.34 12.25 -8.57
CA SER A 419 15.42 12.10 -7.59
C SER A 419 15.90 10.64 -7.55
N SER A 420 17.14 10.41 -7.12
CA SER A 420 17.73 9.06 -7.07
C SER A 420 16.94 8.09 -6.20
N ASN A 421 16.46 8.56 -5.05
CA ASN A 421 15.66 7.77 -4.12
C ASN A 421 14.30 7.38 -4.74
N LEU A 422 13.66 8.30 -5.45
CA LEU A 422 12.43 8.02 -6.20
C LEU A 422 12.64 7.05 -7.35
N LYS A 423 13.79 7.15 -8.04
CA LYS A 423 14.18 6.18 -9.08
C LYS A 423 14.26 4.76 -8.51
N GLN A 424 14.79 4.59 -7.30
CA GLN A 424 14.83 3.29 -6.61
C GLN A 424 13.42 2.82 -6.21
N CYS A 425 12.60 3.70 -5.65
CA CYS A 425 11.20 3.38 -5.29
C CYS A 425 10.39 2.93 -6.52
N PHE A 426 10.53 3.62 -7.65
CA PHE A 426 9.88 3.25 -8.91
C PHE A 426 10.42 1.92 -9.48
N ALA A 427 11.74 1.74 -9.53
CA ALA A 427 12.36 0.53 -10.04
C ALA A 427 11.93 -0.71 -9.22
N TYR A 428 11.84 -0.57 -7.90
CA TYR A 428 11.36 -1.64 -7.02
C TYR A 428 9.95 -2.12 -7.37
N CYS A 429 9.08 -1.26 -7.89
CA CYS A 429 7.73 -1.64 -8.29
C CYS A 429 7.69 -2.53 -9.55
N ALA A 430 8.80 -2.73 -10.27
CA ALA A 430 8.93 -3.75 -11.32
C ALA A 430 8.77 -5.18 -10.78
N LEU A 431 8.86 -5.36 -9.45
CA LEU A 431 8.63 -6.63 -8.77
C LEU A 431 7.19 -7.13 -8.91
N PHE A 432 6.21 -6.23 -9.01
CA PHE A 432 4.79 -6.58 -9.08
C PHE A 432 4.36 -6.79 -10.53
N PRO A 433 3.61 -7.86 -10.84
CA PRO A 433 3.18 -8.13 -12.21
C PRO A 433 2.28 -7.01 -12.75
N LYS A 434 2.12 -6.97 -14.07
CA LYS A 434 1.19 -6.05 -14.73
C LYS A 434 -0.23 -6.25 -14.21
N ASN A 435 -0.99 -5.16 -14.18
CA ASN A 435 -2.36 -5.10 -13.63
C ASN A 435 -2.50 -5.46 -12.13
N TYR A 436 -1.40 -5.73 -11.41
CA TYR A 436 -1.41 -6.00 -9.97
C TYR A 436 -1.86 -4.78 -9.17
N GLU A 437 -2.77 -5.01 -8.23
CA GLU A 437 -3.27 -3.97 -7.34
C GLU A 437 -2.38 -3.85 -6.10
N ILE A 438 -1.52 -2.84 -6.09
CA ILE A 438 -0.52 -2.63 -5.04
C ILE A 438 -1.15 -1.87 -3.88
N ARG A 439 -0.98 -2.36 -2.66
CA ARG A 439 -1.38 -1.65 -1.44
C ARG A 439 -0.34 -0.58 -1.10
N LYS A 440 -0.78 0.67 -1.02
CA LYS A 440 0.07 1.85 -0.78
C LYS A 440 0.86 1.74 0.53
N ASP A 441 0.16 1.47 1.63
CA ASP A 441 0.78 1.42 2.96
C ASP A 441 1.83 0.30 3.06
N GLU A 442 1.66 -0.79 2.31
CA GLU A 442 2.62 -1.91 2.28
C GLU A 442 3.85 -1.58 1.45
N VAL A 443 3.70 -1.00 0.25
CA VAL A 443 4.85 -0.67 -0.61
C VAL A 443 5.72 0.43 0.02
N ILE A 444 5.12 1.41 0.70
CA ILE A 444 5.88 2.45 1.41
C ILE A 444 6.71 1.83 2.53
N LYS A 445 6.12 0.94 3.35
CA LYS A 445 6.86 0.22 4.40
C LYS A 445 7.98 -0.64 3.81
N GLN A 446 7.79 -1.21 2.62
CA GLN A 446 8.85 -1.94 1.91
C GLN A 446 9.95 -0.99 1.41
N TRP A 447 9.63 0.18 0.85
CA TRP A 447 10.64 1.18 0.47
C TRP A 447 11.47 1.65 1.67
N VAL A 448 10.81 1.84 2.82
CA VAL A 448 11.47 2.15 4.09
C VAL A 448 12.39 1.00 4.51
N ALA A 449 11.90 -0.25 4.47
CA ALA A 449 12.68 -1.44 4.83
C ALA A 449 13.91 -1.64 3.92
N GLN A 450 13.80 -1.32 2.63
CA GLN A 450 14.93 -1.38 1.70
C GLN A 450 15.91 -0.22 1.88
N GLY A 451 15.50 0.86 2.57
CA GLY A 451 16.31 2.06 2.78
C GLY A 451 16.28 3.04 1.61
N PHE A 452 15.24 2.99 0.77
CA PHE A 452 15.08 3.92 -0.36
C PHE A 452 14.56 5.28 0.05
N ILE A 453 13.98 5.42 1.24
CA ILE A 453 13.48 6.70 1.74
C ILE A 453 14.58 7.42 2.52
N GLN A 454 14.87 8.67 2.14
CA GLN A 454 15.84 9.49 2.85
C GLN A 454 15.24 10.05 4.14
N PRO A 455 15.86 9.84 5.31
CA PRO A 455 15.40 10.43 6.56
C PRO A 455 15.46 11.96 6.51
N GLN A 456 14.41 12.61 7.00
CA GLN A 456 14.37 14.06 7.21
C GLN A 456 14.30 14.35 8.72
N SER A 457 14.93 15.42 9.18
CA SER A 457 15.03 15.74 10.62
C SER A 457 13.69 16.05 11.29
N ILE A 458 12.68 16.46 10.52
CA ILE A 458 11.40 16.97 11.05
C ILE A 458 10.23 16.00 10.82
N LYS A 459 10.26 15.21 9.74
CA LYS A 459 9.16 14.32 9.34
C LYS A 459 9.46 12.86 9.68
N ALA A 460 8.42 12.09 10.03
CA ALA A 460 8.55 10.64 10.11
C ALA A 460 8.88 10.09 8.71
N ILE A 461 9.66 9.02 8.65
CA ILE A 461 10.14 8.47 7.38
C ILE A 461 8.99 7.89 6.53
N GLU A 462 7.92 7.41 7.16
CA GLU A 462 6.69 6.99 6.47
C GLU A 462 5.98 8.17 5.80
N ASP A 463 5.99 9.35 6.43
CA ASP A 463 5.41 10.57 5.85
C ASP A 463 6.25 11.06 4.65
N VAL A 464 7.58 10.92 4.70
CA VAL A 464 8.46 11.14 3.53
C VAL A 464 8.19 10.10 2.43
N GLY A 465 7.93 8.84 2.81
CA GLY A 465 7.52 7.79 1.88
C GLY A 465 6.18 8.09 1.20
N GLU A 466 5.23 8.66 1.92
CA GLU A 466 3.97 9.16 1.36
C GLU A 466 4.22 10.30 0.37
N ASP A 467 5.09 11.26 0.72
CA ASP A 467 5.47 12.35 -0.19
C ASP A 467 6.07 11.78 -1.50
N TYR A 468 6.92 10.77 -1.41
CA TYR A 468 7.50 10.09 -2.57
C TYR A 468 6.45 9.38 -3.43
N PHE A 469 5.55 8.63 -2.79
CA PHE A 469 4.42 8.00 -3.47
C PHE A 469 3.58 9.03 -4.23
N MET A 470 3.26 10.14 -3.57
CA MET A 470 2.46 11.21 -4.16
C MET A 470 3.17 11.90 -5.33
N GLU A 471 4.50 12.02 -5.32
CA GLU A 471 5.26 12.54 -6.46
C GLU A 471 5.22 11.59 -7.67
N LEU A 472 5.42 10.28 -7.47
CA LEU A 472 5.34 9.29 -8.55
C LEU A 472 3.94 9.26 -9.16
N LEU A 473 2.92 9.29 -8.30
CA LEU A 473 1.53 9.38 -8.71
C LEU A 473 1.27 10.67 -9.50
N TRP A 474 1.74 11.81 -9.00
CA TRP A 474 1.64 13.09 -9.69
C TRP A 474 2.30 13.04 -11.06
N ARG A 475 3.46 12.41 -11.22
CA ARG A 475 4.14 12.29 -12.52
C ARG A 475 3.53 11.23 -13.46
N SER A 476 2.38 10.66 -13.10
CA SER A 476 1.66 9.61 -13.86
C SER A 476 2.38 8.27 -13.96
N PHE A 477 3.32 7.98 -13.04
CA PHE A 477 3.92 6.65 -12.96
C PHE A 477 2.95 5.62 -12.38
N PHE A 478 2.01 6.07 -11.56
CA PHE A 478 0.94 5.27 -10.97
C PHE A 478 -0.44 5.76 -11.43
N GLN A 479 -1.42 4.86 -11.42
CA GLN A 479 -2.82 5.09 -11.81
C GLN A 479 -3.79 4.25 -10.97
N ASP A 480 -5.10 4.33 -11.26
CA ASP A 480 -6.16 3.48 -10.68
C ASP A 480 -6.18 3.47 -9.15
N ILE A 481 -6.19 4.68 -8.59
CA ILE A 481 -6.19 4.88 -7.15
C ILE A 481 -7.55 4.48 -6.57
N ARG A 482 -7.56 3.63 -5.53
CA ARG A 482 -8.74 3.36 -4.70
C ARG A 482 -8.57 3.93 -3.31
N SER A 483 -9.54 4.73 -2.89
CA SER A 483 -9.61 5.29 -1.55
C SER A 483 -10.63 4.58 -0.67
N ASN A 484 -10.44 4.65 0.65
CA ASN A 484 -11.44 4.21 1.63
C ASN A 484 -12.55 5.27 1.82
N GLU A 485 -13.53 4.97 2.68
CA GLU A 485 -14.64 5.88 3.04
C GLU A 485 -14.20 7.25 3.57
N LEU A 486 -12.97 7.34 4.11
CA LEU A 486 -12.38 8.58 4.65
C LEU A 486 -11.59 9.36 3.59
N GLY A 487 -11.52 8.87 2.35
CA GLY A 487 -10.75 9.46 1.26
C GLY A 487 -9.23 9.19 1.32
N ASP A 488 -8.78 8.27 2.17
CA ASP A 488 -7.38 7.84 2.21
C ASP A 488 -7.11 6.83 1.07
N ILE A 489 -6.10 7.10 0.25
CA ILE A 489 -5.61 6.19 -0.79
C ILE A 489 -5.12 4.89 -0.16
N LYS A 490 -5.69 3.75 -0.58
CA LYS A 490 -5.31 2.41 -0.12
C LYS A 490 -4.60 1.57 -1.16
N GLN A 491 -5.04 1.65 -2.40
CA GLN A 491 -4.53 0.82 -3.48
C GLN A 491 -4.29 1.64 -4.75
N PHE A 492 -3.35 1.19 -5.57
CA PHE A 492 -3.01 1.79 -6.86
C PHE A 492 -2.45 0.73 -7.81
N LYS A 493 -2.29 1.09 -9.09
CA LYS A 493 -1.65 0.25 -10.11
C LYS A 493 -0.54 1.00 -10.83
N MET A 494 0.35 0.26 -11.49
CA MET A 494 1.31 0.79 -12.44
C MET A 494 0.81 0.52 -13.86
N HIS A 495 0.77 1.54 -14.73
CA HIS A 495 0.41 1.35 -16.14
C HIS A 495 1.45 0.45 -16.82
N ASP A 496 1.06 -0.45 -17.71
CA ASP A 496 1.98 -1.44 -18.27
C ASP A 496 3.18 -0.85 -19.01
N LEU A 497 3.01 0.26 -19.75
CA LEU A 497 4.16 0.96 -20.35
C LEU A 497 5.14 1.51 -19.30
N MET A 498 4.66 1.90 -18.11
CA MET A 498 5.51 2.27 -16.98
C MET A 498 6.14 1.04 -16.34
N HIS A 499 5.41 -0.08 -16.27
CA HIS A 499 5.97 -1.36 -15.82
C HIS A 499 7.08 -1.87 -16.76
N ASP A 500 6.88 -1.81 -18.07
CA ASP A 500 7.89 -2.16 -19.08
C ASP A 500 9.11 -1.23 -18.98
N LEU A 501 8.89 0.05 -18.70
CA LEU A 501 9.96 0.99 -18.38
C LEU A 501 10.70 0.59 -17.10
N ALA A 502 10.00 0.27 -16.01
CA ALA A 502 10.58 -0.17 -14.74
C ALA A 502 11.42 -1.44 -14.93
N CYS A 503 10.90 -2.45 -15.65
CA CYS A 503 11.62 -3.66 -16.01
C CYS A 503 12.89 -3.39 -16.84
N SER A 504 12.86 -2.42 -17.75
CA SER A 504 14.03 -2.04 -18.55
C SER A 504 15.13 -1.34 -17.74
N ILE A 505 14.75 -0.74 -16.62
CA ILE A 505 15.62 0.02 -15.71
C ILE A 505 16.21 -0.89 -14.62
N ASP A 506 15.47 -1.92 -14.21
CA ASP A 506 15.79 -2.83 -13.12
C ASP A 506 17.06 -3.68 -13.33
N GLU A 507 17.50 -3.87 -14.58
CA GLU A 507 18.71 -4.64 -14.92
C GLU A 507 18.77 -6.09 -14.36
N ASN A 508 17.61 -6.72 -14.11
CA ASN A 508 17.42 -8.07 -13.51
C ASN A 508 17.65 -8.16 -12.00
N GLU A 509 17.45 -7.05 -11.27
CA GLU A 509 17.42 -7.07 -9.80
C GLU A 509 16.06 -7.57 -9.26
N CYS A 510 14.96 -7.28 -9.95
CA CYS A 510 13.62 -7.80 -9.69
C CYS A 510 13.29 -8.96 -10.61
N VAL A 511 12.86 -10.08 -10.04
CA VAL A 511 12.42 -11.26 -10.77
C VAL A 511 11.03 -11.67 -10.30
N LEU A 512 10.09 -11.66 -11.23
CA LEU A 512 8.84 -12.39 -11.12
C LEU A 512 9.14 -13.86 -11.48
N ALA A 513 9.17 -14.73 -10.48
CA ALA A 513 9.43 -16.15 -10.66
C ALA A 513 8.11 -16.88 -10.94
N SER A 514 7.98 -17.43 -12.14
CA SER A 514 6.89 -18.35 -12.51
C SER A 514 7.45 -19.74 -12.81
N LEU A 515 6.58 -20.76 -12.79
CA LEU A 515 6.91 -22.18 -13.01
C LEU A 515 7.76 -22.46 -14.26
N ASN A 516 7.71 -21.57 -15.27
CA ASN A 516 8.35 -21.79 -16.58
C ASN A 516 9.22 -20.62 -17.07
N ALA A 517 9.47 -19.57 -16.28
CA ALA A 517 10.19 -18.39 -16.79
C ALA A 517 11.12 -17.70 -15.78
N ARG A 518 12.32 -17.39 -16.29
CA ARG A 518 13.47 -16.68 -15.70
C ARG A 518 14.20 -17.43 -14.57
N SER A 519 15.43 -17.84 -14.87
CA SER A 519 16.37 -18.31 -13.86
C SER A 519 16.71 -17.18 -12.89
N ILE A 520 16.55 -17.41 -11.58
CA ILE A 520 17.10 -16.53 -10.54
C ILE A 520 18.61 -16.47 -10.78
N VAL A 521 19.12 -15.28 -11.08
CA VAL A 521 20.55 -15.06 -11.35
C VAL A 521 21.23 -14.53 -10.10
N LYS A 522 22.57 -14.65 -10.04
CA LYS A 522 23.37 -14.20 -8.89
C LYS A 522 23.15 -12.73 -8.49
N ARG A 523 22.72 -11.88 -9.43
CA ARG A 523 22.47 -10.45 -9.23
C ARG A 523 21.04 -10.12 -8.76
N THR A 524 20.14 -11.10 -8.77
CA THR A 524 18.76 -10.91 -8.32
C THR A 524 18.75 -10.52 -6.85
N ARG A 525 17.98 -9.47 -6.52
CA ARG A 525 17.81 -8.91 -5.17
C ARG A 525 16.39 -9.07 -4.67
N HIS A 526 15.42 -8.94 -5.56
CA HIS A 526 14.01 -9.00 -5.23
C HIS A 526 13.35 -10.10 -6.02
N VAL A 527 12.71 -11.05 -5.33
CA VAL A 527 11.98 -12.14 -5.97
C VAL A 527 10.55 -12.14 -5.48
N LEU A 528 9.62 -12.18 -6.42
CA LEU A 528 8.21 -12.44 -6.17
C LEU A 528 7.80 -13.73 -6.86
N PHE A 529 7.24 -14.66 -6.09
CA PHE A 529 6.65 -15.88 -6.63
C PHE A 529 5.15 -15.68 -6.82
N GLU A 530 4.66 -16.00 -8.00
CA GLU A 530 3.21 -15.97 -8.26
C GLU A 530 2.52 -17.02 -7.39
N PHE A 531 1.56 -16.57 -6.59
CA PHE A 531 0.83 -17.40 -5.65
C PHE A 531 -0.13 -18.33 -6.41
N LYS A 532 0.22 -19.62 -6.56
CA LYS A 532 -0.67 -20.67 -7.10
C LYS A 532 -1.00 -21.68 -5.99
N LEU A 533 -2.27 -21.72 -5.58
CA LEU A 533 -2.75 -22.33 -4.32
C LEU A 533 -2.57 -23.85 -4.18
N ASN A 534 -2.17 -24.61 -5.21
CA ASN A 534 -2.41 -26.06 -5.23
C ASN A 534 -1.23 -26.93 -5.68
N GLU A 535 -0.02 -26.40 -5.78
CA GLU A 535 1.11 -27.18 -6.30
C GLU A 535 2.21 -27.35 -5.24
N THR A 536 2.59 -28.60 -4.99
CA THR A 536 3.75 -28.93 -4.15
C THR A 536 5.02 -28.59 -4.92
N TRP A 537 5.64 -27.44 -4.61
CA TRP A 537 6.86 -26.99 -5.26
C TRP A 537 8.08 -27.41 -4.46
N GLU A 538 9.09 -27.93 -5.15
CA GLU A 538 10.43 -28.01 -4.57
C GLU A 538 11.12 -26.65 -4.66
N LEU A 539 11.87 -26.28 -3.63
CA LEU A 539 12.69 -25.07 -3.61
C LEU A 539 13.70 -25.11 -4.78
N PRO A 540 13.66 -24.15 -5.73
CA PRO A 540 14.62 -24.12 -6.84
C PRO A 540 16.06 -24.00 -6.31
N GLU A 541 17.00 -24.78 -6.86
CA GLU A 541 18.41 -24.68 -6.45
C GLU A 541 18.98 -23.28 -6.69
N SER A 542 18.56 -22.64 -7.77
CA SER A 542 18.90 -21.24 -8.09
C SER A 542 18.48 -20.24 -7.01
N LEU A 543 17.36 -20.49 -6.31
CA LEU A 543 16.95 -19.68 -5.15
C LEU A 543 17.94 -19.89 -4.00
N ILE A 544 18.33 -21.12 -3.70
CA ILE A 544 19.26 -21.45 -2.59
C ILE A 544 20.64 -20.82 -2.81
N GLU A 545 21.07 -20.68 -4.07
CA GLU A 545 22.34 -20.08 -4.46
C GLU A 545 22.31 -18.53 -4.49
N ALA A 546 21.13 -17.91 -4.51
CA ALA A 546 20.95 -16.47 -4.61
C ALA A 546 21.23 -15.73 -3.28
N LYS A 547 22.50 -15.63 -2.90
CA LYS A 547 22.93 -15.02 -1.62
C LYS A 547 22.67 -13.51 -1.48
N ASN A 548 22.36 -12.82 -2.58
CA ASN A 548 22.20 -11.36 -2.64
C ASN A 548 20.74 -10.89 -2.47
N LEU A 549 19.83 -11.81 -2.15
CA LEU A 549 18.42 -11.48 -1.98
C LEU A 549 18.17 -10.57 -0.78
N THR A 550 17.47 -9.46 -1.03
CA THR A 550 17.01 -8.49 -0.04
C THR A 550 15.47 -8.49 0.09
N THR A 551 14.74 -8.96 -0.93
CA THR A 551 13.29 -9.19 -0.86
C THR A 551 12.96 -10.60 -1.33
N LEU A 552 12.14 -11.31 -0.55
CA LEU A 552 11.58 -12.60 -0.92
C LEU A 552 10.08 -12.63 -0.63
N TYR A 553 9.28 -12.80 -1.67
CA TYR A 553 7.82 -12.74 -1.62
C TYR A 553 7.19 -14.09 -1.96
N ASN A 554 6.44 -14.65 -1.01
CA ASN A 554 5.70 -15.92 -1.09
C ASN A 554 6.49 -17.08 -1.73
N PRO A 555 7.73 -17.37 -1.28
CA PRO A 555 8.50 -18.49 -1.81
C PRO A 555 7.74 -19.81 -1.68
N PRO A 556 7.94 -20.74 -2.64
CA PRO A 556 7.34 -22.06 -2.55
C PRO A 556 7.72 -22.75 -1.25
N PHE A 557 6.72 -23.32 -0.58
CA PHE A 557 6.89 -24.03 0.68
C PHE A 557 6.61 -25.52 0.51
N ASP A 558 7.64 -26.33 0.74
CA ASP A 558 7.49 -27.77 0.92
C ASP A 558 7.29 -28.07 2.40
N ARG A 559 6.11 -28.60 2.77
CA ARG A 559 5.80 -29.04 4.14
C ARG A 559 6.81 -30.05 4.69
N LYS A 560 7.58 -30.73 3.84
CA LYS A 560 8.58 -31.75 4.19
C LYS A 560 10.01 -31.20 4.31
N LYS A 561 10.34 -30.05 3.71
CA LYS A 561 11.70 -29.46 3.75
C LYS A 561 11.69 -28.17 4.60
N PRO A 562 12.56 -28.05 5.63
CA PRO A 562 12.48 -26.95 6.56
C PRO A 562 12.96 -25.61 5.97
N LEU A 563 12.19 -24.54 6.22
CA LEU A 563 12.55 -23.11 6.02
C LEU A 563 13.96 -22.76 6.56
N HIS A 564 14.48 -23.58 7.47
CA HIS A 564 15.82 -23.48 8.04
C HIS A 564 16.95 -23.37 7.00
N LYS A 565 16.90 -24.16 5.92
CA LYS A 565 17.96 -24.12 4.88
C LYS A 565 17.92 -22.80 4.11
N MET A 566 16.72 -22.32 3.80
CA MET A 566 16.51 -21.05 3.11
C MET A 566 16.99 -19.87 3.96
N PHE A 567 16.54 -19.75 5.22
CA PHE A 567 16.94 -18.62 6.08
C PHE A 567 18.42 -18.63 6.45
N SER A 568 19.08 -19.79 6.44
CA SER A 568 20.52 -19.86 6.71
C SER A 568 21.38 -19.34 5.55
N ASN A 569 20.85 -19.28 4.33
CA ASN A 569 21.59 -18.84 3.13
C ASN A 569 21.30 -17.39 2.72
N HIS A 570 20.12 -16.85 3.08
CA HIS A 570 19.67 -15.53 2.67
C HIS A 570 19.83 -14.47 3.77
N LEU A 571 21.06 -14.29 4.25
CA LEU A 571 21.33 -13.44 5.42
C LEU A 571 21.15 -11.93 5.14
N ARG A 572 21.08 -11.53 3.86
CA ARG A 572 20.88 -10.14 3.39
C ARG A 572 19.42 -9.72 3.25
N LEU A 573 18.46 -10.59 3.62
CA LEU A 573 17.03 -10.28 3.52
C LEU A 573 16.64 -9.09 4.41
N ARG A 574 15.98 -8.11 3.80
CA ARG A 574 15.37 -6.94 4.45
C ARG A 574 13.84 -7.05 4.48
N THR A 575 13.25 -7.65 3.44
CA THR A 575 11.80 -7.87 3.31
C THR A 575 11.52 -9.37 3.09
N LEU A 576 10.70 -9.96 3.94
CA LEU A 576 10.23 -11.34 3.82
C LEU A 576 8.71 -11.37 3.93
N VAL A 577 8.05 -11.85 2.88
CA VAL A 577 6.59 -11.97 2.82
C VAL A 577 6.22 -13.45 2.66
N LEU A 578 5.43 -13.96 3.60
CA LEU A 578 5.01 -15.35 3.71
C LEU A 578 3.50 -15.41 3.95
N VAL A 579 2.71 -14.80 3.08
CA VAL A 579 1.24 -14.73 3.22
C VAL A 579 0.62 -16.04 2.73
N TYR A 580 -0.41 -16.53 3.42
CA TYR A 580 -1.11 -17.79 3.07
C TYR A 580 -0.17 -19.00 2.87
N SER A 581 0.96 -19.04 3.58
CA SER A 581 2.03 -20.04 3.35
C SER A 581 1.80 -21.37 4.08
N PHE A 582 0.66 -21.54 4.76
CA PHE A 582 0.31 -22.73 5.55
C PHE A 582 1.38 -23.12 6.58
N ILE A 583 2.14 -22.13 7.07
CA ILE A 583 3.22 -22.36 8.04
C ILE A 583 2.60 -22.70 9.39
N ILE A 584 3.12 -23.76 10.02
CA ILE A 584 2.72 -24.18 11.37
C ILE A 584 3.60 -23.49 12.41
N GLU A 585 4.92 -23.47 12.19
CA GLU A 585 5.90 -22.84 13.07
C GLU A 585 7.00 -22.17 12.24
N LEU A 586 7.47 -21.00 12.69
CA LEU A 586 8.68 -20.39 12.16
C LEU A 586 9.92 -21.03 12.81
N PRO A 587 10.94 -21.43 12.03
CA PRO A 587 12.14 -22.03 12.59
C PRO A 587 12.95 -21.02 13.42
N LYS A 588 13.67 -21.50 14.43
CA LYS A 588 14.58 -20.66 15.24
C LYS A 588 15.64 -19.92 14.41
N SER A 589 16.01 -20.46 13.25
CA SER A 589 16.95 -19.82 12.31
C SER A 589 16.46 -18.49 11.74
N THR A 590 15.18 -18.14 11.88
CA THR A 590 14.68 -16.81 11.50
C THR A 590 15.46 -15.71 12.20
N SER A 591 15.97 -15.92 13.42
CA SER A 591 16.80 -14.93 14.12
C SER A 591 18.16 -14.65 13.47
N LYS A 592 18.60 -15.49 12.52
CA LYS A 592 19.81 -15.24 11.73
C LYS A 592 19.62 -14.14 10.69
N LEU A 593 18.38 -13.78 10.35
CA LEU A 593 18.04 -12.74 9.37
C LEU A 593 18.18 -11.35 10.00
N LYS A 594 19.40 -11.00 10.42
CA LYS A 594 19.70 -9.78 11.20
C LYS A 594 19.32 -8.48 10.50
N HIS A 595 19.33 -8.48 9.16
CA HIS A 595 19.00 -7.31 8.34
C HIS A 595 17.50 -7.20 8.06
N LEU A 596 16.67 -8.13 8.55
CA LEU A 596 15.24 -8.13 8.29
C LEU A 596 14.55 -6.94 8.98
N ARG A 597 13.83 -6.14 8.18
CA ARG A 597 13.09 -4.95 8.63
C ARG A 597 11.59 -5.08 8.39
N TYR A 598 11.18 -5.89 7.42
CA TYR A 598 9.78 -6.15 7.10
C TYR A 598 9.51 -7.65 7.08
N LEU A 599 8.60 -8.11 7.94
CA LEU A 599 8.14 -9.49 8.00
C LEU A 599 6.62 -9.53 7.94
N ASP A 600 6.09 -10.19 6.93
CA ASP A 600 4.65 -10.41 6.77
C ASP A 600 4.33 -11.91 6.83
N LEU A 601 3.52 -12.27 7.83
CA LEU A 601 3.03 -13.62 8.10
C LEU A 601 1.51 -13.68 8.00
N SER A 602 0.88 -12.69 7.38
CA SER A 602 -0.57 -12.56 7.34
C SER A 602 -1.26 -13.82 6.78
N CYS A 603 -2.46 -14.09 7.28
CA CYS A 603 -3.32 -15.20 6.87
C CYS A 603 -2.71 -16.60 7.05
N ASN A 604 -1.75 -16.77 7.97
CA ASN A 604 -1.28 -18.08 8.40
C ASN A 604 -2.06 -18.56 9.64
N ASN A 605 -3.20 -19.19 9.39
CA ASN A 605 -4.12 -19.64 10.45
C ASN A 605 -3.57 -20.71 11.38
N TYR A 606 -2.52 -21.44 10.97
CA TYR A 606 -1.93 -22.55 11.74
C TYR A 606 -0.80 -22.12 12.70
N ILE A 607 -0.35 -20.86 12.62
CA ILE A 607 0.65 -20.33 13.54
C ILE A 607 -0.02 -20.08 14.89
N GLU A 608 0.17 -20.99 15.84
CA GLU A 608 -0.32 -20.80 17.22
C GLU A 608 0.64 -19.94 18.06
N PHE A 609 1.95 -20.05 17.81
CA PHE A 609 3.00 -19.38 18.56
C PHE A 609 4.11 -18.90 17.63
N LEU A 610 4.53 -17.64 17.79
CA LEU A 610 5.78 -17.15 17.20
C LEU A 610 6.96 -17.59 18.08
N PRO A 611 8.07 -18.07 17.50
CA PRO A 611 9.23 -18.49 18.28
C PRO A 611 9.85 -17.28 19.01
N ASN A 612 10.24 -17.44 20.27
CA ASN A 612 10.89 -16.35 21.02
C ASN A 612 12.16 -15.81 20.33
N SER A 613 12.83 -16.60 19.49
CA SER A 613 13.99 -16.12 18.71
C SER A 613 13.65 -14.96 17.77
N ILE A 614 12.38 -14.74 17.41
CA ILE A 614 11.98 -13.59 16.59
C ILE A 614 12.30 -12.25 17.25
N THR A 615 12.39 -12.21 18.59
CA THR A 615 12.72 -11.01 19.37
C THR A 615 14.21 -10.64 19.31
N GLU A 616 15.03 -11.44 18.61
CA GLU A 616 16.43 -11.13 18.29
C GLU A 616 16.57 -10.35 16.97
N LEU A 617 15.46 -10.10 16.26
CA LEU A 617 15.41 -9.28 15.05
C LEU A 617 15.35 -7.80 15.43
N TYR A 618 16.44 -7.26 15.98
CA TYR A 618 16.48 -5.89 16.50
C TYR A 618 16.26 -4.80 15.44
N ASN A 619 16.53 -5.10 14.16
CA ASN A 619 16.27 -4.21 13.02
C ASN A 619 14.82 -4.32 12.49
N LEU A 620 13.97 -5.18 13.06
CA LEU A 620 12.61 -5.37 12.55
C LEU A 620 11.77 -4.11 12.81
N GLU A 621 11.19 -3.56 11.76
CA GLU A 621 10.42 -2.31 11.77
C GLU A 621 8.94 -2.57 11.52
N THR A 622 8.60 -3.59 10.71
CA THR A 622 7.23 -3.98 10.39
C THR A 622 7.05 -5.48 10.62
N LEU A 623 6.04 -5.83 11.43
CA LEU A 623 5.56 -7.19 11.62
C LEU A 623 4.05 -7.24 11.33
N LEU A 624 3.65 -7.98 10.30
CA LEU A 624 2.25 -8.16 9.92
C LEU A 624 1.80 -9.59 10.26
N LEU A 625 0.76 -9.69 11.06
CA LEU A 625 0.11 -10.92 11.54
C LEU A 625 -1.39 -10.94 11.20
N CYS A 626 -1.85 -10.01 10.34
CA CYS A 626 -3.26 -9.85 9.99
C CYS A 626 -3.88 -11.19 9.56
N GLY A 627 -5.02 -11.58 10.14
CA GLY A 627 -5.69 -12.84 9.83
C GLY A 627 -4.97 -14.10 10.32
N CYS A 628 -3.99 -14.01 11.23
CA CYS A 628 -3.42 -15.18 11.92
C CYS A 628 -4.37 -15.66 13.03
N THR A 629 -5.46 -16.32 12.64
CA THR A 629 -6.57 -16.66 13.55
C THR A 629 -6.21 -17.65 14.65
N GLY A 630 -5.16 -18.48 14.48
CA GLY A 630 -4.70 -19.44 15.49
C GLY A 630 -3.73 -18.88 16.55
N SER A 631 -3.17 -17.68 16.34
CA SER A 631 -2.11 -17.13 17.19
C SER A 631 -2.63 -16.77 18.58
N ARG A 632 -2.09 -17.41 19.64
CA ARG A 632 -2.61 -17.29 21.01
C ARG A 632 -1.89 -16.24 21.86
N THR A 633 -0.60 -16.05 21.62
CA THR A 633 0.26 -15.13 22.40
C THR A 633 1.40 -14.59 21.54
N LEU A 634 1.76 -13.33 21.76
CA LEU A 634 3.03 -12.80 21.27
C LEU A 634 4.22 -13.36 22.08
N PRO A 635 5.44 -13.37 21.53
CA PRO A 635 6.65 -13.77 22.24
C PRO A 635 6.84 -13.04 23.57
N ARG A 636 7.43 -13.72 24.56
CA ARG A 636 7.60 -13.16 25.91
C ARG A 636 8.42 -11.87 25.92
N ASP A 637 9.47 -11.82 25.12
CA ASP A 637 10.44 -10.72 25.09
C ASP A 637 10.17 -9.77 23.91
N THR A 638 8.90 -9.60 23.50
CA THR A 638 8.50 -8.75 22.35
C THR A 638 9.03 -7.31 22.47
N LYS A 639 9.17 -6.80 23.70
CA LYS A 639 9.80 -5.50 24.01
C LYS A 639 11.21 -5.32 23.45
N ASN A 640 11.92 -6.41 23.13
CA ASN A 640 13.25 -6.39 22.55
C ASN A 640 13.26 -5.96 21.07
N LEU A 641 12.10 -5.93 20.41
CA LEU A 641 11.93 -5.39 19.05
C LEU A 641 11.92 -3.85 19.08
N ILE A 642 13.03 -3.25 19.52
CA ILE A 642 13.14 -1.81 19.82
C ILE A 642 12.97 -0.90 18.59
N SER A 643 13.22 -1.43 17.38
CA SER A 643 13.03 -0.72 16.12
C SER A 643 11.63 -0.89 15.53
N LEU A 644 10.75 -1.68 16.16
CA LEU A 644 9.43 -1.99 15.61
C LEU A 644 8.53 -0.75 15.62
N ARG A 645 8.00 -0.44 14.44
CA ARG A 645 7.13 0.72 14.16
C ARG A 645 5.70 0.29 13.82
N HIS A 646 5.53 -0.85 13.16
CA HIS A 646 4.22 -1.33 12.76
C HIS A 646 4.02 -2.78 13.20
N LEU A 647 3.02 -3.00 14.04
CA LEU A 647 2.54 -4.32 14.44
C LEU A 647 1.07 -4.45 14.02
N ASP A 648 0.81 -5.21 12.96
CA ASP A 648 -0.56 -5.47 12.50
C ASP A 648 -1.02 -6.83 13.02
N MET A 649 -2.09 -6.83 13.82
CA MET A 649 -2.73 -8.00 14.40
C MET A 649 -4.24 -8.00 14.11
N CYS A 650 -4.66 -7.43 12.98
CA CYS A 650 -6.06 -7.44 12.58
C CYS A 650 -6.54 -8.90 12.51
N ASP A 651 -7.79 -9.16 12.87
CA ASP A 651 -8.39 -10.49 12.82
C ASP A 651 -7.63 -11.62 13.56
N CYS A 652 -6.74 -11.28 14.49
CA CYS A 652 -6.08 -12.24 15.38
C CYS A 652 -6.99 -12.60 16.57
N TYR A 653 -8.10 -13.28 16.31
CA TYR A 653 -9.16 -13.49 17.30
C TYR A 653 -8.79 -14.42 18.47
N ALA A 654 -7.75 -15.25 18.34
CA ALA A 654 -7.32 -16.17 19.39
C ALA A 654 -6.30 -15.57 20.39
N LEU A 655 -5.81 -14.34 20.15
CA LEU A 655 -4.90 -13.68 21.07
C LEU A 655 -5.55 -13.51 22.44
N THR A 656 -4.84 -13.92 23.49
CA THR A 656 -5.37 -13.97 24.86
C THR A 656 -4.97 -12.78 25.72
N HIS A 657 -3.80 -12.18 25.45
CA HIS A 657 -3.27 -11.02 26.19
C HIS A 657 -2.08 -10.38 25.46
N MET A 658 -1.72 -9.16 25.85
CA MET A 658 -0.49 -8.48 25.41
C MET A 658 0.73 -8.88 26.27
N PRO A 659 1.95 -8.95 25.68
CA PRO A 659 3.17 -9.29 26.39
C PRO A 659 3.60 -8.16 27.35
N LYS A 660 4.35 -8.50 28.40
CA LYS A 660 4.84 -7.52 29.39
C LYS A 660 5.93 -6.63 28.79
N GLY A 661 5.92 -5.35 29.15
CA GLY A 661 6.88 -4.35 28.68
C GLY A 661 6.59 -3.84 27.27
N LEU A 662 5.38 -4.07 26.75
CA LEU A 662 4.93 -3.52 25.47
C LEU A 662 5.05 -1.98 25.46
N GLY A 663 4.78 -1.31 26.59
CA GLY A 663 4.93 0.13 26.75
C GLY A 663 6.37 0.64 26.61
N GLU A 664 7.38 -0.22 26.67
CA GLU A 664 8.78 0.16 26.42
C GLU A 664 9.08 0.34 24.91
N MET A 665 8.17 -0.08 24.03
CA MET A 665 8.31 -0.01 22.57
C MET A 665 7.94 1.38 22.04
N THR A 666 8.71 2.39 22.41
CA THR A 666 8.44 3.81 22.11
C THR A 666 8.47 4.15 20.61
N SER A 667 9.11 3.31 19.79
CA SER A 667 9.15 3.44 18.33
C SER A 667 7.84 3.04 17.65
N LEU A 668 6.94 2.36 18.37
CA LEU A 668 5.72 1.79 17.79
C LEU A 668 4.73 2.90 17.38
N GLN A 669 4.42 2.94 16.09
CA GLN A 669 3.53 3.91 15.46
C GLN A 669 2.18 3.31 15.08
N THR A 670 2.10 2.01 14.81
CA THR A 670 0.84 1.35 14.43
C THR A 670 0.67 0.06 15.21
N MET A 671 -0.46 -0.06 15.90
CA MET A 671 -0.91 -1.27 16.57
C MET A 671 -2.43 -1.24 16.57
N ASN A 672 -3.06 -2.19 15.88
CA ASN A 672 -4.50 -2.21 15.68
C ASN A 672 -5.28 -3.05 16.69
N LEU A 673 -4.61 -3.84 17.51
CA LEU A 673 -5.25 -4.68 18.53
C LEU A 673 -4.46 -4.61 19.83
N PHE A 674 -5.17 -4.40 20.95
CA PHE A 674 -4.67 -4.49 22.32
C PHE A 674 -5.62 -5.40 23.11
N VAL A 675 -5.12 -6.53 23.62
CA VAL A 675 -5.93 -7.53 24.31
C VAL A 675 -5.55 -7.59 25.79
N LEU A 676 -6.55 -7.51 26.66
CA LEU A 676 -6.40 -7.68 28.11
C LEU A 676 -6.62 -9.15 28.48
N GLY A 677 -5.82 -9.67 29.42
CA GLY A 677 -5.89 -11.05 29.90
C GLY A 677 -6.36 -11.14 31.36
N ASP A 678 -6.82 -12.32 31.76
CA ASP A 678 -7.28 -12.65 33.12
C ASP A 678 -6.15 -12.83 34.16
N THR A 679 -4.93 -13.12 33.69
CA THR A 679 -3.70 -13.22 34.49
C THR A 679 -3.03 -11.86 34.65
N ASN A 680 -2.14 -11.69 35.66
CA ASN A 680 -1.35 -10.49 36.03
C ASN A 680 -0.51 -9.89 34.86
N SER A 681 -1.18 -9.52 33.78
CA SER A 681 -0.75 -8.63 32.72
C SER A 681 -0.84 -7.21 33.25
N ASN A 682 0.06 -6.32 32.84
CA ASN A 682 0.15 -4.96 33.38
C ASN A 682 -1.04 -4.06 32.95
N GLY A 683 -2.18 -4.64 32.56
CA GLY A 683 -3.42 -3.96 32.21
C GLY A 683 -3.24 -2.88 31.14
N LEU A 684 -4.09 -1.86 31.20
CA LEU A 684 -4.00 -0.68 30.32
C LEU A 684 -2.72 0.16 30.52
N SER A 685 -1.94 -0.06 31.58
CA SER A 685 -0.74 0.76 31.87
C SER A 685 0.35 0.65 30.79
N GLU A 686 0.40 -0.46 30.06
CA GLU A 686 1.31 -0.63 28.92
C GLU A 686 1.03 0.37 27.79
N LEU A 687 -0.20 0.87 27.66
CA LEU A 687 -0.54 1.89 26.68
C LEU A 687 0.14 3.23 26.97
N ASN A 688 0.54 3.52 28.22
CA ASN A 688 1.09 4.83 28.58
C ASN A 688 2.40 5.15 27.85
N GLY A 689 3.27 4.15 27.64
CA GLY A 689 4.52 4.33 26.92
C GLY A 689 4.38 4.42 25.40
N LEU A 690 3.21 4.09 24.85
CA LEU A 690 2.93 4.06 23.41
C LEU A 690 2.39 5.39 22.89
N GLY A 691 3.16 6.47 23.05
CA GLY A 691 2.71 7.83 22.69
C GLY A 691 2.54 8.08 21.18
N ASN A 692 3.27 7.33 20.34
CA ASN A 692 3.36 7.58 18.90
C ASN A 692 2.31 6.83 18.07
N LEU A 693 1.31 6.19 18.70
CA LEU A 693 0.32 5.39 18.01
C LEU A 693 -0.57 6.23 17.08
N LYS A 694 -0.76 5.74 15.86
CA LYS A 694 -1.54 6.33 14.78
C LYS A 694 -2.50 5.31 14.18
N GLY A 695 -3.57 5.80 13.56
CA GLY A 695 -4.48 5.00 12.75
C GLY A 695 -5.64 4.40 13.55
N SER A 696 -5.76 3.07 13.53
CA SER A 696 -6.87 2.34 14.16
C SER A 696 -6.38 1.58 15.37
N LEU A 697 -7.13 1.58 16.47
CA LEU A 697 -6.85 0.77 17.65
C LEU A 697 -8.14 0.09 18.14
N THR A 698 -8.08 -1.22 18.32
CA THR A 698 -9.12 -2.02 18.97
C THR A 698 -8.61 -2.46 20.34
N ILE A 699 -9.31 -2.11 21.40
CA ILE A 699 -9.05 -2.59 22.76
C ILE A 699 -10.09 -3.65 23.09
N ARG A 700 -9.63 -4.89 23.27
CA ARG A 700 -10.46 -6.06 23.49
C ARG A 700 -10.34 -6.58 24.91
N ASP A 701 -11.42 -7.19 25.35
CA ASP A 701 -11.53 -7.92 26.61
C ASP A 701 -11.41 -7.02 27.84
N LEU A 702 -11.98 -5.81 27.72
CA LEU A 702 -11.97 -4.77 28.75
C LEU A 702 -12.58 -5.21 30.09
N GLN A 703 -13.40 -6.26 30.11
CA GLN A 703 -13.91 -6.85 31.35
C GLN A 703 -12.81 -7.38 32.29
N PHE A 704 -11.58 -7.60 31.81
CA PHE A 704 -10.47 -8.05 32.65
C PHE A 704 -9.70 -6.90 33.33
N GLN A 705 -10.01 -5.64 33.01
CA GLN A 705 -9.37 -4.50 33.68
C GLN A 705 -10.01 -4.27 35.05
N THR A 706 -9.21 -4.27 36.12
CA THR A 706 -9.69 -3.94 37.48
C THR A 706 -9.38 -2.50 37.86
N ILE A 707 -10.16 -1.92 38.78
CA ILE A 707 -9.92 -0.56 39.31
C ILE A 707 -8.56 -0.45 40.02
N GLY A 708 -8.14 -1.51 40.72
CA GLY A 708 -6.87 -1.52 41.45
C GLY A 708 -5.66 -1.34 40.52
N ASP A 709 -5.80 -1.75 39.26
CA ASP A 709 -4.78 -1.64 38.23
C ASP A 709 -4.85 -0.32 37.44
N LEU A 710 -5.91 0.48 37.65
CA LEU A 710 -6.03 1.82 37.05
C LEU A 710 -5.10 2.77 37.80
N GLN A 711 -4.18 3.39 37.06
CA GLN A 711 -3.34 4.45 37.61
C GLN A 711 -4.17 5.71 37.85
N LYS A 712 -4.05 6.33 39.03
CA LYS A 712 -4.67 7.63 39.33
C LYS A 712 -4.22 8.65 38.28
N ASN A 713 -5.17 9.30 37.62
CA ASN A 713 -4.97 10.31 36.56
C ASN A 713 -4.31 9.80 35.27
N ALA A 714 -4.46 8.51 34.93
CA ALA A 714 -3.93 7.99 33.66
C ALA A 714 -4.77 8.41 32.46
N TYR A 715 -4.10 9.00 31.47
CA TYR A 715 -4.67 9.37 30.18
C TYR A 715 -4.23 8.37 29.10
N TYR A 716 -4.84 7.19 29.10
CA TYR A 716 -4.41 6.10 28.22
C TYR A 716 -4.54 6.45 26.74
N LEU A 717 -5.55 7.22 26.33
CA LEU A 717 -5.84 7.53 24.92
C LEU A 717 -5.78 9.03 24.59
N LYS A 718 -5.99 9.92 25.56
CA LYS A 718 -6.07 11.37 25.36
C LYS A 718 -4.83 11.98 24.69
N LEU A 719 -3.64 11.45 24.98
CA LEU A 719 -2.37 11.94 24.43
C LEU A 719 -2.03 11.35 23.05
N LYS A 720 -2.80 10.37 22.55
CA LYS A 720 -2.51 9.66 21.29
C LYS A 720 -3.23 10.32 20.12
N SER A 721 -2.77 11.52 19.76
CA SER A 721 -3.39 12.39 18.73
C SER A 721 -3.46 11.79 17.33
N GLY A 722 -2.65 10.75 17.06
CA GLY A 722 -2.63 10.03 15.79
C GLY A 722 -3.74 9.00 15.60
N ILE A 723 -4.44 8.59 16.67
CA ILE A 723 -5.52 7.61 16.58
C ILE A 723 -6.76 8.27 15.96
N LYS A 724 -7.19 7.74 14.81
CA LYS A 724 -8.38 8.19 14.08
C LYS A 724 -9.58 7.28 14.29
N ARG A 725 -9.36 5.99 14.58
CA ARG A 725 -10.42 4.99 14.78
C ARG A 725 -10.19 4.21 16.07
N LEU A 726 -11.21 4.11 16.91
CA LEU A 726 -11.16 3.41 18.18
C LEU A 726 -12.32 2.42 18.28
N MET A 727 -12.03 1.18 18.63
CA MET A 727 -13.03 0.17 18.98
C MET A 727 -12.77 -0.30 20.40
N LEU A 728 -13.79 -0.26 21.25
CA LEU A 728 -13.75 -0.75 22.63
C LEU A 728 -14.69 -1.95 22.74
N HIS A 729 -14.15 -3.10 23.15
CA HIS A 729 -14.88 -4.36 23.16
C HIS A 729 -14.83 -5.04 24.54
N TRP A 730 -16.02 -5.33 25.06
CA TRP A 730 -16.27 -6.20 26.21
C TRP A 730 -16.85 -7.53 25.73
N LYS A 731 -16.40 -8.63 26.33
CA LYS A 731 -16.89 -9.96 26.01
C LYS A 731 -18.22 -10.21 26.71
N ASP A 732 -19.17 -10.76 25.96
CA ASP A 732 -20.49 -11.14 26.47
C ASP A 732 -20.38 -12.16 27.62
N GLY A 733 -20.94 -11.81 28.79
CA GLY A 733 -20.89 -12.55 30.05
C GLY A 733 -21.64 -13.88 30.08
N ARG A 734 -22.13 -14.39 28.95
CA ARG A 734 -22.89 -15.66 28.85
C ARG A 734 -22.06 -16.94 28.99
N GLY A 735 -20.76 -16.86 29.33
CA GLY A 735 -19.86 -18.00 29.53
C GLY A 735 -19.23 -18.07 30.94
N LYS A 736 -19.27 -19.27 31.55
CA LYS A 736 -18.66 -19.73 32.82
C LYS A 736 -18.02 -18.66 33.73
N LYS A 737 -18.70 -18.37 34.86
CA LYS A 737 -18.19 -17.76 36.12
C LYS A 737 -16.93 -16.89 35.94
N SER A 738 -17.03 -15.83 35.14
CA SER A 738 -16.09 -14.71 35.19
C SER A 738 -16.15 -14.09 36.60
N LYS A 739 -15.00 -13.75 37.20
CA LYS A 739 -14.96 -12.90 38.40
C LYS A 739 -15.85 -11.69 38.10
N ILE A 740 -16.94 -11.54 38.85
CA ILE A 740 -17.88 -10.44 38.68
C ILE A 740 -17.11 -9.19 39.11
N VAL A 741 -16.58 -8.45 38.13
CA VAL A 741 -16.17 -7.06 38.35
C VAL A 741 -17.45 -6.31 38.76
N ALA A 742 -17.38 -5.47 39.79
CA ALA A 742 -18.56 -4.73 40.22
C ALA A 742 -18.98 -3.79 39.08
N LEU A 743 -20.28 -3.58 38.93
CA LEU A 743 -20.85 -2.91 37.77
C LEU A 743 -20.41 -1.44 37.65
N ASP A 744 -20.13 -0.81 38.79
CA ASP A 744 -19.58 0.55 38.89
C ASP A 744 -18.13 0.63 38.38
N ASP A 745 -17.44 -0.50 38.24
CA ASP A 745 -16.04 -0.55 37.82
C ASP A 745 -15.91 -0.41 36.30
N GLU A 746 -16.87 -0.92 35.51
CA GLU A 746 -16.84 -0.78 34.04
C GLU A 746 -17.03 0.68 33.60
N GLU A 747 -17.90 1.43 34.29
CA GLU A 747 -18.10 2.86 34.01
C GLU A 747 -16.80 3.64 34.26
N ARG A 748 -16.11 3.34 35.37
CA ARG A 748 -14.80 3.93 35.70
C ARG A 748 -13.69 3.55 34.72
N VAL A 749 -13.71 2.33 34.19
CA VAL A 749 -12.78 1.91 33.13
C VAL A 749 -13.02 2.72 31.86
N LEU A 750 -14.28 2.90 31.45
CA LEU A 750 -14.64 3.71 30.28
C LEU A 750 -14.24 5.18 30.47
N GLU A 751 -14.35 5.73 31.69
CA GLU A 751 -13.93 7.11 32.00
C GLU A 751 -12.43 7.33 31.78
N CYS A 752 -11.58 6.33 32.07
CA CYS A 752 -10.13 6.40 31.88
C CYS A 752 -9.69 6.27 30.41
N LEU A 753 -10.62 5.90 29.52
CA LEU A 753 -10.37 5.69 28.09
C LEU A 753 -10.75 6.91 27.23
N GLU A 754 -10.78 8.11 27.82
CA GLU A 754 -11.00 9.37 27.08
C GLU A 754 -10.03 9.46 25.88
N PRO A 755 -10.54 9.47 24.63
CA PRO A 755 -9.71 9.55 23.44
C PRO A 755 -9.31 10.98 23.11
N HIS A 756 -8.31 11.14 22.23
CA HIS A 756 -7.95 12.46 21.72
C HIS A 756 -9.10 13.06 20.87
N PRO A 757 -9.36 14.38 20.91
CA PRO A 757 -10.37 15.08 20.10
C PRO A 757 -10.27 14.94 18.56
N ASN A 758 -9.22 14.27 18.06
CA ASN A 758 -9.01 14.04 16.63
C ASN A 758 -9.69 12.75 16.14
N LEU A 759 -10.32 12.00 17.04
CA LEU A 759 -10.98 10.74 16.73
C LEU A 759 -12.09 10.97 15.70
N GLN A 760 -12.09 10.16 14.65
CA GLN A 760 -13.07 10.23 13.55
C GLN A 760 -14.10 9.11 13.63
N LYS A 761 -13.73 7.95 14.21
CA LYS A 761 -14.64 6.81 14.35
C LYS A 761 -14.52 6.19 15.74
N ILE A 762 -15.66 5.94 16.36
CA ILE A 762 -15.74 5.20 17.63
C ILE A 762 -16.76 4.05 17.52
N GLU A 763 -16.35 2.88 18.01
CA GLU A 763 -17.22 1.72 18.14
C GLU A 763 -17.15 1.20 19.58
N ILE A 764 -18.30 1.02 20.23
CA ILE A 764 -18.41 0.42 21.57
C ILE A 764 -19.27 -0.83 21.47
N LEU A 765 -18.71 -1.98 21.84
CA LEU A 765 -19.32 -3.29 21.69
C LEU A 765 -19.34 -4.03 23.03
N GLY A 766 -20.54 -4.47 23.44
CA GLY A 766 -20.73 -5.35 24.60
C GLY A 766 -20.60 -4.67 25.97
N TYR A 767 -20.63 -3.34 26.05
CA TYR A 767 -20.49 -2.59 27.30
C TYR A 767 -21.65 -2.89 28.28
N HIS A 768 -21.34 -3.18 29.55
CA HIS A 768 -22.35 -3.56 30.57
C HIS A 768 -22.68 -2.46 31.59
N GLY A 769 -22.08 -1.26 31.47
CA GLY A 769 -22.44 -0.10 32.28
C GLY A 769 -23.83 0.45 31.96
N ALA A 770 -24.44 1.16 32.91
CA ALA A 770 -25.76 1.76 32.74
C ALA A 770 -25.70 3.11 32.01
N ARG A 771 -24.56 3.81 32.10
CA ARG A 771 -24.31 5.12 31.52
C ARG A 771 -23.04 5.15 30.69
N LEU A 772 -23.03 5.98 29.64
CA LEU A 772 -21.83 6.32 28.89
C LEU A 772 -21.11 7.50 29.57
N CYS A 773 -19.81 7.64 29.32
CA CYS A 773 -19.00 8.71 29.91
C CYS A 773 -19.27 10.09 29.29
N ASN A 774 -19.02 11.14 30.08
CA ASN A 774 -19.22 12.53 29.67
C ASN A 774 -18.32 12.98 28.51
N TRP A 775 -17.18 12.32 28.29
CA TRP A 775 -16.29 12.63 27.17
C TRP A 775 -16.87 12.21 25.81
N LEU A 776 -17.91 11.37 25.78
CA LEU A 776 -18.67 11.06 24.56
C LEU A 776 -19.70 12.18 24.30
N SER A 777 -19.24 13.43 24.35
CA SER A 777 -20.00 14.65 24.05
C SER A 777 -19.46 15.32 22.78
N SER A 778 -20.32 16.10 22.13
CA SER A 778 -19.99 16.93 20.96
C SER A 778 -18.85 17.91 21.25
N ASP A 779 -18.81 18.47 22.46
CA ASP A 779 -17.76 19.40 22.93
C ASP A 779 -16.37 18.75 22.98
N SER A 780 -16.31 17.45 23.30
CA SER A 780 -15.05 16.72 23.49
C SER A 780 -14.52 16.10 22.19
N LEU A 781 -15.42 15.60 21.33
CA LEU A 781 -15.09 14.80 20.15
C LEU A 781 -15.68 15.40 18.86
N VAL A 782 -15.35 16.67 18.61
CA VAL A 782 -15.89 17.48 17.50
C VAL A 782 -15.70 16.83 16.12
N ARG A 783 -14.61 16.07 15.91
CA ARG A 783 -14.23 15.48 14.61
C ARG A 783 -14.85 14.10 14.32
N LEU A 784 -15.75 13.62 15.16
CA LEU A 784 -16.41 12.33 14.96
C LEU A 784 -17.27 12.34 13.69
N VAL A 785 -17.04 11.33 12.86
CA VAL A 785 -17.75 11.06 11.61
C VAL A 785 -18.63 9.81 11.72
N THR A 786 -18.23 8.85 12.55
CA THR A 786 -18.96 7.59 12.71
C THR A 786 -19.01 7.15 14.17
N ILE A 787 -20.23 6.82 14.63
CA ILE A 787 -20.50 6.28 15.95
C ILE A 787 -21.26 4.96 15.79
N LYS A 788 -20.75 3.90 16.42
CA LYS A 788 -21.43 2.60 16.50
C LYS A 788 -21.52 2.11 17.94
N LEU A 789 -22.74 1.80 18.38
CA LEU A 789 -23.02 1.17 19.66
C LEU A 789 -23.74 -0.16 19.42
N SER A 790 -23.13 -1.26 19.83
CA SER A 790 -23.68 -2.60 19.61
C SER A 790 -23.66 -3.44 20.87
N HIS A 791 -24.74 -4.19 21.12
CA HIS A 791 -24.86 -5.15 22.23
C HIS A 791 -24.64 -4.58 23.64
N CYS A 792 -24.88 -3.28 23.85
CA CYS A 792 -24.81 -2.64 25.17
C CYS A 792 -26.12 -2.89 25.94
N SER A 793 -26.28 -4.11 26.47
CA SER A 793 -27.56 -4.62 26.99
C SER A 793 -28.17 -3.84 28.17
N ARG A 794 -27.36 -3.12 28.94
CA ARG A 794 -27.77 -2.41 30.15
C ARG A 794 -27.84 -0.89 30.02
N LEU A 795 -27.45 -0.37 28.87
CA LEU A 795 -27.39 1.06 28.63
C LEU A 795 -28.80 1.67 28.71
N GLN A 796 -28.99 2.63 29.61
CA GLN A 796 -30.32 3.23 29.88
C GLN A 796 -30.55 4.53 29.12
N GLN A 797 -29.49 5.24 28.74
CA GLN A 797 -29.56 6.57 28.12
C GLN A 797 -28.46 6.72 27.06
N LEU A 798 -28.79 7.41 25.97
CA LEU A 798 -27.85 7.81 24.92
C LEU A 798 -27.50 9.30 25.07
N PRO A 799 -26.29 9.74 24.66
CA PRO A 799 -25.94 11.15 24.57
C PRO A 799 -26.61 11.81 23.35
N GLN A 800 -26.58 13.15 23.32
CA GLN A 800 -27.15 13.95 22.22
C GLN A 800 -26.26 13.89 20.98
N PHE A 801 -26.53 12.93 20.10
CA PHE A 801 -25.75 12.72 18.87
C PHE A 801 -26.03 13.76 17.78
N ASP A 802 -27.16 14.45 17.85
CA ASP A 802 -27.61 15.48 16.91
C ASP A 802 -26.70 16.72 16.89
N GLN A 803 -25.94 16.94 17.97
CA GLN A 803 -25.02 18.06 18.13
C GLN A 803 -23.66 17.86 17.45
N TYR A 804 -23.37 16.67 16.90
CA TYR A 804 -22.10 16.42 16.23
C TYR A 804 -22.10 17.00 14.80
N PRO A 805 -21.23 17.99 14.50
CA PRO A 805 -21.30 18.72 13.23
C PRO A 805 -20.88 17.87 12.00
N PHE A 806 -20.00 16.90 12.19
CA PHE A 806 -19.44 16.08 11.11
C PHE A 806 -19.92 14.62 11.11
N LEU A 807 -20.89 14.27 11.96
CA LEU A 807 -21.38 12.90 12.07
C LEU A 807 -22.16 12.51 10.81
N LYS A 808 -21.61 11.54 10.07
CA LYS A 808 -22.18 11.00 8.82
C LYS A 808 -22.88 9.67 9.02
N HIS A 809 -22.40 8.85 9.95
CA HIS A 809 -22.90 7.48 10.15
C HIS A 809 -23.18 7.21 11.62
N LEU A 810 -24.42 6.87 11.94
CA LEU A 810 -24.85 6.46 13.28
C LEU A 810 -25.45 5.05 13.21
N CYS A 811 -24.90 4.13 13.99
CA CYS A 811 -25.35 2.74 14.06
C CYS A 811 -25.66 2.37 15.52
N LEU A 812 -26.91 1.99 15.78
CA LEU A 812 -27.43 1.58 17.08
C LEU A 812 -28.02 0.17 16.95
N GLU A 813 -27.40 -0.80 17.62
CA GLU A 813 -27.74 -2.21 17.46
C GLU A 813 -27.82 -2.92 18.82
N SER A 814 -28.88 -3.71 19.03
CA SER A 814 -29.00 -4.58 20.22
C SER A 814 -28.90 -3.82 21.56
N LEU A 815 -29.51 -2.63 21.62
CA LEU A 815 -29.59 -1.78 22.83
C LEU A 815 -30.92 -2.01 23.56
N ILE A 816 -30.98 -3.03 24.41
CA ILE A 816 -32.24 -3.60 24.91
C ILE A 816 -32.98 -2.66 25.88
N CYS A 817 -32.27 -1.92 26.74
CA CYS A 817 -32.88 -1.06 27.76
C CYS A 817 -33.25 0.36 27.29
N ILE A 818 -32.92 0.73 26.05
CA ILE A 818 -33.19 2.08 25.53
C ILE A 818 -34.66 2.20 25.13
N GLU A 819 -35.36 3.16 25.75
CA GLU A 819 -36.75 3.49 25.40
C GLU A 819 -36.88 4.66 24.43
N TYR A 820 -35.95 5.63 24.47
CA TYR A 820 -35.95 6.83 23.63
C TYR A 820 -34.51 7.18 23.21
N ILE A 821 -34.33 7.73 22.00
CA ILE A 821 -33.01 8.12 21.48
C ILE A 821 -32.53 9.41 22.13
N ASP A 822 -33.44 10.38 22.34
CA ASP A 822 -33.18 11.61 23.08
C ASP A 822 -34.21 11.79 24.21
N ASN A 823 -33.71 11.95 25.44
CA ASN A 823 -34.52 12.12 26.63
C ASN A 823 -34.85 13.60 26.93
N ASN A 824 -34.25 14.56 26.22
CA ASN A 824 -34.50 15.99 26.40
C ASN A 824 -35.58 16.48 25.43
N SER A 825 -36.74 16.85 25.97
CA SER A 825 -37.88 17.41 25.23
C SER A 825 -37.73 18.90 24.93
N ASN A 826 -36.52 19.43 24.75
CA ASN A 826 -36.33 20.85 24.40
C ASN A 826 -36.61 21.04 22.90
N ILE A 827 -37.91 21.10 22.57
CA ILE A 827 -38.48 21.32 21.23
C ILE A 827 -38.19 22.74 20.69
N TYR A 828 -37.32 23.52 21.36
CA TYR A 828 -36.81 24.75 20.77
C TYR A 828 -35.69 24.44 19.78
N LEU A 829 -36.08 23.96 18.59
CA LEU A 829 -35.26 23.97 17.38
C LEU A 829 -34.92 25.43 17.01
N SER A 830 -34.04 26.07 17.77
CA SER A 830 -33.47 27.36 17.41
C SER A 830 -32.43 27.13 16.32
N SER A 831 -32.84 27.36 15.06
CA SER A 831 -32.04 27.64 13.85
C SER A 831 -30.82 26.76 13.51
N SER A 832 -30.51 25.72 14.27
CA SER A 832 -29.47 24.73 14.01
C SER A 832 -30.10 23.46 13.45
N THR A 833 -29.52 22.95 12.37
CA THR A 833 -29.99 21.74 11.68
C THR A 833 -29.73 20.51 12.56
N PHE A 834 -30.78 19.71 12.75
CA PHE A 834 -30.74 18.45 13.49
C PHE A 834 -29.94 17.41 12.68
N PHE A 835 -28.77 16.97 13.15
CA PHE A 835 -27.84 16.15 12.35
C PHE A 835 -27.48 16.77 10.98
N PRO A 836 -26.64 17.82 10.95
CA PRO A 836 -26.34 18.56 9.73
C PRO A 836 -25.70 17.72 8.61
N SER A 837 -24.93 16.68 8.97
CA SER A 837 -24.09 15.90 8.06
C SER A 837 -24.46 14.42 7.96
N LEU A 838 -25.56 13.98 8.60
CA LEU A 838 -25.86 12.55 8.71
C LEU A 838 -26.32 11.98 7.37
N GLU A 839 -25.56 11.03 6.84
CA GLU A 839 -25.78 10.36 5.56
C GLU A 839 -26.44 8.99 5.76
N LYS A 840 -26.15 8.30 6.88
CA LYS A 840 -26.63 6.94 7.16
C LYS A 840 -27.01 6.75 8.62
N LEU A 841 -28.24 6.25 8.85
CA LEU A 841 -28.76 5.87 10.16
C LEU A 841 -29.17 4.39 10.14
N GLU A 842 -28.58 3.59 11.03
CA GLU A 842 -28.95 2.18 11.21
C GLU A 842 -29.44 1.96 12.64
N ILE A 843 -30.68 1.49 12.77
CA ILE A 843 -31.28 1.11 14.05
C ILE A 843 -31.77 -0.33 13.92
N SER A 844 -31.30 -1.22 14.79
CA SER A 844 -31.71 -2.63 14.76
C SER A 844 -31.75 -3.25 16.15
N THR A 845 -32.67 -4.20 16.35
CA THR A 845 -32.72 -5.02 17.57
C THR A 845 -32.85 -4.18 18.86
N MET A 846 -33.72 -3.18 18.88
CA MET A 846 -34.02 -2.34 20.05
C MET A 846 -35.48 -2.53 20.51
N PRO A 847 -35.82 -3.61 21.23
CA PRO A 847 -37.20 -4.03 21.47
C PRO A 847 -38.03 -3.09 22.36
N ASN A 848 -37.39 -2.29 23.21
CA ASN A 848 -38.06 -1.35 24.11
C ASN A 848 -38.14 0.08 23.56
N LEU A 849 -37.64 0.33 22.34
CA LEU A 849 -37.62 1.66 21.74
C LEU A 849 -39.05 2.11 21.40
N LYS A 850 -39.52 3.16 22.08
CA LYS A 850 -40.89 3.73 21.96
C LYS A 850 -40.96 4.89 20.96
N GLY A 851 -39.89 5.63 20.77
CA GLY A 851 -39.85 6.79 19.87
C GLY A 851 -38.51 7.53 19.91
N TRP A 852 -38.38 8.62 19.16
CA TRP A 852 -37.15 9.43 19.18
C TRP A 852 -37.05 10.25 20.46
N TRP A 853 -38.12 10.97 20.83
CA TRP A 853 -38.16 11.85 22.00
C TRP A 853 -39.11 11.37 23.09
N LYS A 854 -38.70 11.56 24.34
CA LYS A 854 -39.56 11.32 25.51
C LYS A 854 -40.58 12.47 25.65
N GLY A 855 -41.82 12.24 25.21
CA GLY A 855 -42.91 13.23 25.25
C GLY A 855 -43.89 13.16 24.09
N GLU A 856 -43.62 12.36 23.05
CA GLU A 856 -44.56 12.07 21.96
C GLU A 856 -45.64 11.08 22.40
N THR A 857 -46.53 11.48 23.31
CA THR A 857 -47.81 10.79 23.46
C THR A 857 -48.94 11.78 23.68
N SER A 858 -49.79 11.84 22.64
CA SER A 858 -51.22 12.17 22.62
C SER A 858 -51.66 13.59 23.02
N GLY A 859 -52.09 14.35 22.00
CA GLY A 859 -53.09 15.42 22.12
C GLY A 859 -52.59 16.81 21.76
N GLU A 860 -53.01 17.31 20.60
CA GLU A 860 -53.01 18.74 20.22
C GLU A 860 -51.67 19.47 20.10
N LEU A 861 -50.83 19.13 19.10
CA LEU A 861 -49.92 20.10 18.45
C LEU A 861 -49.53 19.66 17.02
N ALA A 862 -50.40 18.91 16.34
CA ALA A 862 -50.19 18.42 14.97
C ALA A 862 -50.51 19.48 13.89
N GLN A 863 -50.01 20.72 14.02
CA GLN A 863 -50.17 21.75 12.98
C GLN A 863 -48.88 22.40 12.46
N ASN A 864 -47.70 22.04 12.97
CA ASN A 864 -46.42 22.40 12.35
C ASN A 864 -45.56 21.15 12.14
N SER A 865 -45.98 20.28 11.22
CA SER A 865 -45.18 19.10 10.85
C SER A 865 -44.00 19.53 9.97
N VAL A 866 -42.88 19.89 10.59
CA VAL A 866 -41.58 19.76 9.91
C VAL A 866 -41.39 18.26 9.70
N SER A 867 -41.45 17.82 8.46
CA SER A 867 -41.29 16.41 8.12
C SER A 867 -39.89 15.92 8.55
N PHE A 868 -39.75 14.67 9.01
CA PHE A 868 -38.43 14.04 9.30
C PHE A 868 -37.36 14.30 8.21
N PRO A 869 -37.71 14.30 6.90
CA PRO A 869 -36.79 14.67 5.80
C PRO A 869 -36.23 16.10 5.86
N THR A 870 -36.98 17.07 6.38
CA THR A 870 -36.52 18.46 6.53
C THR A 870 -35.58 18.65 7.72
N MET A 871 -35.55 17.71 8.66
CA MET A 871 -34.66 17.79 9.83
C MET A 871 -33.27 17.25 9.53
N MET A 872 -33.14 16.18 8.73
CA MET A 872 -31.86 15.53 8.39
C MET A 872 -31.54 15.68 6.89
N PRO A 873 -30.91 16.79 6.47
CA PRO A 873 -30.82 17.18 5.05
C PRO A 873 -29.95 16.25 4.19
N CYS A 874 -29.05 15.48 4.80
CA CYS A 874 -28.09 14.62 4.10
C CYS A 874 -28.47 13.13 4.11
N LEU A 875 -29.55 12.75 4.80
CA LEU A 875 -29.90 11.33 5.01
C LEU A 875 -30.49 10.76 3.71
N SER A 876 -29.84 9.76 3.14
CA SER A 876 -30.41 9.05 1.98
C SER A 876 -31.66 8.29 2.42
N THR A 877 -32.78 8.52 1.74
CA THR A 877 -34.05 7.79 1.96
C THR A 877 -34.02 6.40 1.34
#